data_AF-A0A1A6AMG2-F1
#
_entry.id   AF-A0A1A6AMG2-F1
#
_cell.length_a   1.000
_cell.length_b   1.000
_cell.length_c   1.000
_cell.angle_alpha   90.00
_cell.angle_beta   90.00
_cell.angle_gamma   90.00
#
_symmetry.space_group_name_H-M   'P 1'
#
loop_
_entity.id
_entity.type
_entity.pdbx_description
1 polymer ?
#
loop_
_entity_poly.entity_id
_entity_poly.type
_entity_poly.pdbx_seq_one_letter_code
_entity_poly.pdbx_strand_id
1 'polypeptide(L)'
;MKKVWKKISLALMLIFTLMTFAPYTVAADASPLASTPSLTQDEDGNYTVSSVDDLNKLRGDIDNGIDYSGKKVVLTQDIDISKSNVPLKSLTSHNKNFDGTFDGKFHTISGYTDAASGLFGIVWKDGIVENVKVDANVDIKDTSKIILDDNDDVFYGVIANECCGTITHCCSTGTIEVDAGRFSTLAGIVGNSGCFDDNWNLINGYTDNCCSNVTFDTKSLFSRNIAGICVEPGSEIKNCYFYGKFLENEKKVSREPIYASGKIKTATCAYDSDVLGFSSTSFMGNPVGYTTAQMKDKDSYTKLGFEFNKTWKIDPYVNDGYPYLNSDSSTKIATKVVVDVQTTAPNRIFVPGTEPFKTTDDCLKTTATFKVVPESDKDADLISKYNVTAAYSGDVFFNAPTIGNVPLTIDSSKLKINYDQNEDYQFVLGKVLPSTAKLLDNGAVAPTQDEEKQQIEDAKEVENIIYSKVGVGQEKTVPVFQWEGDKADAPGKAGTIVLNDDDWNVFSSARSGYTGIRSGYYDDWFKGIQGELQRMKDAKIGDQDVKMTEWEKLVLAITSIGYDPRDIKAYDLIDIISNKNYLHSAGLMFSEAYADYALTSYNYIDHVLNDGNHIDRNYMEESTHDGAKNVYNGKGADGSHISANSSADMWTMALQPIAAYYNANAKEGDKYYDVKQAMDYALDQFSNSQTYTGSFWGGHTSDGDFDLNNPWTNAQVYMTLGMAHANVFDKKFVKDGNTIFSAILEGFDAKNKTTQYDNLTYDPVQICRGIDSLVRDYEGRNSIFDCTDVKNSTVPVNNEIAALDVDKLTSADKDKVDAVEKLYDALSDAQKLSMKQETVDKLTAAEKKVSPSQTVNVTGVSLDKTSASLTEGDSLQLTAAVAPNNATNTKVDWSSSDKTVASVDENGKVTAVKAGTATITAVSEDNKDAKAQCTVTVTGNNTPKPIQITNLTKDSSFKLGDDAKVSVKAENNSGKDQDESLIVALYDEGGKFINYVCGKQTIKNGDSSILTGIMKLPEEGIYKLKAFVWDSLESMNPLSDIIDIPVQSNK
;
A
#
# COMPACT_ATOMS: atom_id res chain seq x y z
N MET A 1 -30.94 33.83 3.01
CA MET A 1 -29.83 32.97 2.53
C MET A 1 -28.78 33.72 1.69
N LYS A 2 -29.11 34.49 0.65
CA LYS A 2 -28.08 35.22 -0.16
C LYS A 2 -27.25 36.31 0.57
N LYS A 3 -27.74 36.88 1.69
CA LYS A 3 -26.95 37.83 2.53
C LYS A 3 -26.00 37.15 3.53
N VAL A 4 -26.21 35.87 3.84
CA VAL A 4 -25.33 35.08 4.72
C VAL A 4 -24.14 34.56 3.92
N TRP A 5 -24.38 34.11 2.68
CA TRP A 5 -23.31 33.70 1.75
C TRP A 5 -22.36 34.84 1.34
N LYS A 6 -22.84 36.08 1.23
CA LYS A 6 -21.96 37.23 0.94
C LYS A 6 -21.05 37.63 2.12
N LYS A 7 -21.43 37.33 3.36
CA LYS A 7 -20.57 37.57 4.54
C LYS A 7 -19.54 36.45 4.74
N ILE A 8 -19.89 35.22 4.40
CA ILE A 8 -18.98 34.07 4.46
C ILE A 8 -17.94 34.14 3.32
N SER A 9 -18.34 34.55 2.12
CA SER A 9 -17.42 34.70 0.98
C SER A 9 -16.44 35.87 1.12
N LEU A 10 -16.79 36.95 1.83
CA LEU A 10 -15.87 38.06 2.10
C LEU A 10 -14.91 37.75 3.27
N ALA A 11 -15.35 36.94 4.24
CA ALA A 11 -14.50 36.45 5.32
C ALA A 11 -13.48 35.41 4.81
N LEU A 12 -13.89 34.51 3.91
CA LEU A 12 -12.98 33.52 3.30
C LEU A 12 -12.00 34.15 2.31
N MET A 13 -12.39 35.19 1.56
CA MET A 13 -11.43 35.92 0.71
C MET A 13 -10.41 36.74 1.52
N LEU A 14 -10.78 37.32 2.67
CA LEU A 14 -9.79 37.99 3.53
C LEU A 14 -8.83 37.00 4.20
N ILE A 15 -9.28 35.77 4.49
CA ILE A 15 -8.44 34.71 5.04
C ILE A 15 -7.46 34.16 3.98
N PHE A 16 -7.84 34.14 2.71
CA PHE A 16 -7.00 33.58 1.64
C PHE A 16 -5.92 34.54 1.10
N THR A 17 -6.13 35.87 1.15
CA THR A 17 -5.08 36.86 0.77
C THR A 17 -4.08 37.20 1.88
N LEU A 18 -4.24 36.68 3.09
CA LEU A 18 -3.28 36.85 4.19
C LEU A 18 -2.30 35.67 4.35
N MET A 19 -2.41 34.61 3.54
CA MET A 19 -1.55 33.42 3.62
C MET A 19 -0.50 33.28 2.50
N THR A 20 -0.38 34.24 1.58
CA THR A 20 0.65 34.18 0.53
C THR A 20 1.39 35.52 0.38
N PHE A 21 2.68 35.49 0.74
CA PHE A 21 3.70 36.53 0.57
C PHE A 21 3.70 37.74 1.52
N ALA A 22 4.39 37.60 2.66
CA ALA A 22 5.22 38.66 3.25
C ALA A 22 6.24 38.05 4.24
N PRO A 23 7.47 38.60 4.32
CA PRO A 23 8.60 38.01 5.04
C PRO A 23 8.36 38.00 6.54
N TYR A 24 9.00 37.06 7.23
CA TYR A 24 9.11 37.02 8.69
C TYR A 24 9.47 38.41 9.25
N THR A 25 8.47 39.10 9.81
CA THR A 25 8.66 40.19 10.76
C THR A 25 7.93 39.83 12.04
N VAL A 26 8.74 39.64 13.08
CA VAL A 26 8.38 39.46 14.48
C VAL A 26 7.42 40.57 14.94
N ALA A 27 6.29 40.19 15.54
CA ALA A 27 5.50 41.02 16.46
C ALA A 27 4.81 40.05 17.44
N ALA A 28 5.34 39.83 18.64
CA ALA A 28 5.25 40.73 19.80
C ALA A 28 3.80 41.10 20.14
N ASP A 29 3.05 40.14 20.70
CA ASP A 29 1.98 40.42 21.65
C ASP A 29 2.45 40.01 23.05
N ALA A 30 3.44 40.75 23.55
CA ALA A 30 3.66 40.86 24.97
C ALA A 30 2.83 42.07 25.45
N SER A 31 1.88 41.81 26.34
CA SER A 31 1.56 42.81 27.38
C SER A 31 2.91 43.31 27.94
N PRO A 32 3.11 44.60 28.25
CA PRO A 32 4.43 45.10 28.60
C PRO A 32 4.94 44.34 29.83
N LEU A 33 5.76 43.32 29.56
CA LEU A 33 6.51 42.59 30.56
C LEU A 33 7.39 43.62 31.22
N ALA A 34 7.37 43.66 32.55
CA ALA A 34 8.28 44.50 33.30
C ALA A 34 9.70 44.20 32.79
N SER A 35 10.30 45.13 32.06
CA SER A 35 11.60 44.93 31.41
C SER A 35 12.78 44.99 32.38
N THR A 36 12.48 45.08 33.68
CA THR A 36 13.43 45.28 34.76
C THR A 36 13.15 44.28 35.85
N PRO A 37 14.17 43.52 36.32
CA PRO A 37 14.04 42.68 37.49
C PRO A 37 13.41 43.41 38.68
N SER A 38 12.57 42.69 39.44
CA SER A 38 11.89 43.26 40.61
C SER A 38 12.74 43.27 41.89
N LEU A 39 13.90 42.60 41.86
CA LEU A 39 14.90 42.61 42.92
C LEU A 39 15.60 43.97 43.05
N THR A 40 16.06 44.27 44.26
CA THR A 40 16.82 45.51 44.54
C THR A 40 18.27 45.34 44.15
N GLN A 41 18.87 46.33 43.48
CA GLN A 41 20.29 46.31 43.15
C GLN A 41 21.17 46.95 44.23
N ASP A 42 22.38 46.43 44.42
CA ASP A 42 23.46 47.07 45.18
C ASP A 42 24.23 48.11 44.33
N GLU A 43 25.25 48.75 44.93
CA GLU A 43 26.08 49.76 44.26
C GLU A 43 26.91 49.21 43.09
N ASP A 44 27.17 47.90 43.08
CA ASP A 44 27.90 47.18 42.03
C ASP A 44 26.97 46.67 40.91
N GLY A 45 25.66 46.91 41.03
CA GLY A 45 24.64 46.51 40.07
C GLY A 45 24.16 45.06 40.21
N ASN A 46 24.54 44.35 41.28
CA ASN A 46 24.04 43.00 41.56
C ASN A 46 22.65 43.05 42.20
N TYR A 47 21.80 42.09 41.87
CA TYR A 47 20.46 41.95 42.44
C TYR A 47 20.54 41.21 43.77
N THR A 48 20.14 41.87 44.84
CA THR A 48 20.31 41.37 46.21
C THR A 48 19.11 40.56 46.68
N VAL A 49 19.38 39.49 47.42
CA VAL A 49 18.40 38.60 48.04
C VAL A 49 18.72 38.49 49.53
N SER A 50 17.78 38.88 50.37
CA SER A 50 17.94 38.85 51.83
C SER A 50 16.82 38.08 52.55
N SER A 51 15.79 37.63 51.83
CA SER A 51 14.60 37.05 52.41
C SER A 51 13.93 36.03 51.48
N VAL A 52 12.99 35.24 52.03
CA VAL A 52 12.15 34.32 51.25
C VAL A 52 11.25 35.09 50.26
N ASP A 53 10.81 36.30 50.61
CA ASP A 53 10.02 37.14 49.70
C ASP A 53 10.85 37.57 48.49
N ASP A 54 12.15 37.87 48.66
CA ASP A 54 13.04 38.20 47.54
C ASP A 54 13.29 36.99 46.63
N LEU A 55 13.45 35.79 47.19
CA LEU A 55 13.52 34.56 46.39
C LEU A 55 12.22 34.32 45.60
N ASN A 56 11.06 34.58 46.20
CA ASN A 56 9.78 34.50 45.50
C ASN A 56 9.60 35.60 44.44
N LYS A 57 10.22 36.78 44.61
CA LYS A 57 10.29 37.82 43.56
C LYS A 57 11.13 37.35 42.38
N LEU A 58 12.32 36.79 42.63
CA LEU A 58 13.16 36.20 41.58
C LEU A 58 12.38 35.15 40.78
N ARG A 59 11.72 34.24 41.48
CA ARG A 59 10.83 33.25 40.87
C ARG A 59 9.73 33.90 40.02
N GLY A 60 9.07 34.92 40.57
CA GLY A 60 8.04 35.68 39.86
C GLY A 60 8.58 36.38 38.61
N ASP A 61 9.80 36.91 38.66
CA ASP A 61 10.46 37.50 37.49
C ASP A 61 10.69 36.46 36.40
N ILE A 62 11.22 35.29 36.76
CA ILE A 62 11.47 34.18 35.84
C ILE A 62 10.15 33.65 35.24
N ASP A 63 9.13 33.46 36.06
CA ASP A 63 7.80 33.01 35.62
C ASP A 63 7.17 34.01 34.62
N ASN A 64 7.44 35.30 34.80
CA ASN A 64 7.04 36.37 33.88
C ASN A 64 8.00 36.55 32.69
N GLY A 65 9.03 35.72 32.53
CA GLY A 65 9.95 35.79 31.39
C GLY A 65 10.93 36.97 31.42
N ILE A 66 11.24 37.50 32.60
CA ILE A 66 12.32 38.48 32.76
C ILE A 66 13.66 37.77 32.58
N ASP A 67 14.44 38.24 31.61
CA ASP A 67 15.75 37.69 31.29
C ASP A 67 16.79 38.07 32.36
N TYR A 68 17.50 37.08 32.90
CA TYR A 68 18.62 37.25 33.84
C TYR A 68 19.99 36.99 33.21
N SER A 69 20.08 36.77 31.89
CA SER A 69 21.33 36.55 31.17
C SER A 69 22.34 37.66 31.44
N GLY A 70 23.55 37.27 31.87
CA GLY A 70 24.63 38.19 32.24
C GLY A 70 24.38 39.05 33.48
N LYS A 71 23.28 38.83 34.22
CA LYS A 71 22.95 39.52 35.47
C LYS A 71 23.33 38.63 36.66
N LYS A 72 23.74 39.25 37.77
CA LYS A 72 24.17 38.55 38.99
C LYS A 72 23.21 38.80 40.13
N VAL A 73 22.68 37.74 40.71
CA VAL A 73 21.85 37.67 41.92
C VAL A 73 22.72 37.24 43.09
N VAL A 74 22.66 37.93 44.22
CA VAL A 74 23.58 37.76 45.35
C VAL A 74 22.80 37.61 46.66
N LEU A 75 23.06 36.55 47.41
CA LEU A 75 22.57 36.44 48.79
C LEU A 75 23.39 37.35 49.70
N THR A 76 22.70 38.07 50.58
CA THR A 76 23.36 38.97 51.54
C THR A 76 23.36 38.44 52.98
N GLN A 77 22.63 37.36 53.24
CA GLN A 77 22.57 36.67 54.53
C GLN A 77 22.02 35.25 54.38
N ASP A 78 22.12 34.45 55.44
CA ASP A 78 21.45 33.16 55.53
C ASP A 78 19.93 33.33 55.53
N ILE A 79 19.22 32.41 54.85
CA ILE A 79 17.77 32.43 54.70
C ILE A 79 17.21 31.18 55.36
N ASP A 80 16.42 31.36 56.41
CA ASP A 80 15.71 30.29 57.10
C ASP A 80 14.23 30.33 56.71
N ILE A 81 13.80 29.38 55.86
CA ILE A 81 12.46 29.33 55.30
C ILE A 81 11.40 29.12 56.40
N SER A 82 11.75 28.44 57.49
CA SER A 82 10.84 28.21 58.62
C SER A 82 10.42 29.50 59.34
N LYS A 83 11.17 30.59 59.14
CA LYS A 83 10.85 31.92 59.67
C LYS A 83 9.94 32.74 58.75
N SER A 84 9.63 32.26 57.54
CA SER A 84 8.75 32.91 56.58
C SER A 84 7.31 32.42 56.71
N ASN A 85 6.34 33.32 56.53
CA ASN A 85 4.91 32.97 56.41
C ASN A 85 4.53 32.57 54.98
N VAL A 86 5.43 32.76 54.02
CA VAL A 86 5.24 32.40 52.61
C VAL A 86 6.16 31.22 52.31
N PRO A 87 5.64 30.10 51.76
CA PRO A 87 6.48 28.98 51.36
C PRO A 87 7.43 29.39 50.24
N LEU A 88 8.63 28.82 50.22
CA LEU A 88 9.51 28.88 49.06
C LEU A 88 9.20 27.69 48.16
N LYS A 89 8.86 27.97 46.89
CA LYS A 89 8.84 26.98 45.82
C LYS A 89 10.11 27.10 44.99
N SER A 90 10.36 26.13 44.12
CA SER A 90 11.45 26.22 43.16
C SER A 90 11.48 27.55 42.41
N LEU A 91 12.69 28.10 42.23
CA LEU A 91 12.94 29.39 41.59
C LEU A 91 12.60 29.40 40.10
N THR A 92 12.46 28.23 39.47
CA THR A 92 11.97 28.10 38.10
C THR A 92 10.71 27.24 38.08
N SER A 93 9.68 27.67 37.36
CA SER A 93 8.50 26.83 37.08
C SER A 93 8.71 25.93 35.86
N HIS A 94 7.73 25.08 35.55
CA HIS A 94 7.77 24.18 34.39
C HIS A 94 7.95 24.97 33.09
N ASN A 95 8.86 24.50 32.23
CA ASN A 95 9.29 25.13 30.98
C ASN A 95 9.87 26.54 31.16
N LYS A 96 10.46 26.85 32.33
CA LYS A 96 11.21 28.07 32.59
C LYS A 96 12.62 27.73 33.05
N ASN A 97 13.55 28.60 32.65
CA ASN A 97 14.98 28.38 32.79
C ASN A 97 15.63 29.55 33.53
N PHE A 98 16.70 29.29 34.27
CA PHE A 98 17.56 30.32 34.84
C PHE A 98 18.87 30.44 34.07
N ASP A 99 19.11 31.63 33.51
CA ASP A 99 20.28 31.98 32.67
C ASP A 99 21.23 33.01 33.29
N GLY A 100 20.98 33.39 34.55
CA GLY A 100 21.80 34.36 35.28
C GLY A 100 22.90 33.72 36.12
N THR A 101 23.62 34.55 36.88
CA THR A 101 24.50 34.09 37.96
C THR A 101 23.76 34.22 39.29
N PHE A 102 23.65 33.13 40.06
CA PHE A 102 23.17 33.11 41.43
C PHE A 102 24.32 32.80 42.37
N ASP A 103 24.81 33.82 43.07
CA ASP A 103 25.93 33.74 44.01
C ASP A 103 25.41 33.75 45.45
N GLY A 104 25.47 32.60 46.11
CA GLY A 104 25.06 32.46 47.49
C GLY A 104 25.98 33.15 48.49
N LYS A 105 27.18 33.63 48.10
CA LYS A 105 28.18 34.21 49.01
C LYS A 105 28.49 33.35 50.23
N PHE A 106 28.44 32.03 50.06
CA PHE A 106 28.57 30.99 51.08
C PHE A 106 27.47 31.00 52.15
N HIS A 107 26.36 31.71 51.91
CA HIS A 107 25.18 31.66 52.75
C HIS A 107 24.41 30.35 52.60
N THR A 108 23.63 30.05 53.64
CA THR A 108 22.78 28.87 53.70
C THR A 108 21.30 29.24 53.49
N ILE A 109 20.63 28.49 52.63
CA ILE A 109 19.16 28.44 52.55
C ILE A 109 18.70 27.19 53.31
N SER A 110 18.02 27.37 54.44
CA SER A 110 17.61 26.28 55.32
C SER A 110 16.10 26.04 55.33
N GLY A 111 15.72 24.77 55.51
CA GLY A 111 14.33 24.37 55.63
C GLY A 111 13.60 24.28 54.28
N TYR A 112 14.30 23.93 53.20
CA TYR A 112 13.69 23.73 51.89
C TYR A 112 12.87 22.45 51.85
N THR A 113 11.62 22.49 51.38
CA THR A 113 10.67 21.35 51.48
C THR A 113 9.85 21.10 50.20
N ASP A 114 10.07 21.83 49.12
CA ASP A 114 9.28 21.68 47.90
C ASP A 114 9.57 20.33 47.23
N ALA A 115 8.55 19.49 47.09
CA ALA A 115 8.66 18.17 46.46
C ALA A 115 8.54 18.22 44.93
N ALA A 116 8.16 19.37 44.35
CA ALA A 116 8.01 19.51 42.91
C ALA A 116 9.36 19.71 42.20
N SER A 117 10.38 20.23 42.88
CA SER A 117 11.70 20.47 42.30
C SER A 117 12.72 20.86 43.38
N GLY A 118 14.00 20.69 43.05
CA GLY A 118 15.11 21.41 43.71
C GLY A 118 14.96 22.92 43.71
N LEU A 119 15.90 23.61 44.39
CA LEU A 119 15.92 25.07 44.47
C LEU A 119 15.75 25.71 43.09
N PHE A 120 16.36 25.12 42.06
CA PHE A 120 16.07 25.35 40.66
C PHE A 120 15.44 24.09 40.03
N GLY A 121 14.55 24.28 39.07
CA GLY A 121 14.15 23.24 38.13
C GLY A 121 15.24 23.07 37.09
N ILE A 122 15.46 24.09 36.27
CA ILE A 122 16.45 24.06 35.18
C ILE A 122 17.42 25.23 35.31
N VAL A 123 18.72 24.92 35.44
CA VAL A 123 19.82 25.87 35.26
C VAL A 123 20.31 25.73 33.82
N TRP A 124 20.05 26.74 33.00
CA TRP A 124 20.31 26.68 31.56
C TRP A 124 21.75 27.04 31.21
N LYS A 125 22.12 27.02 29.93
CA LYS A 125 23.52 26.93 29.48
C LYS A 125 24.42 28.09 29.96
N ASP A 126 23.86 29.28 30.10
CA ASP A 126 24.56 30.48 30.59
C ASP A 126 24.39 30.66 32.12
N GLY A 127 23.54 29.84 32.73
CA GLY A 127 23.23 29.84 34.15
C GLY A 127 24.41 29.37 35.01
N ILE A 128 24.69 30.13 36.07
CA ILE A 128 25.72 29.79 37.06
C ILE A 128 25.07 29.82 38.44
N VAL A 129 25.18 28.72 39.19
CA VAL A 129 24.83 28.66 40.62
C VAL A 129 26.11 28.42 41.39
N GLU A 130 26.50 29.40 42.20
CA GLU A 130 27.76 29.39 42.94
C GLU A 130 27.60 29.68 44.43
N ASN A 131 28.51 29.15 45.25
CA ASN A 131 28.72 29.53 46.66
C ASN A 131 27.44 29.46 47.52
N VAL A 132 26.57 28.45 47.33
CA VAL A 132 25.34 28.32 48.13
C VAL A 132 25.27 26.97 48.82
N LYS A 133 24.84 26.98 50.09
CA LYS A 133 24.44 25.77 50.80
C LYS A 133 22.92 25.68 50.88
N VAL A 134 22.34 24.53 50.54
CA VAL A 134 20.90 24.27 50.68
C VAL A 134 20.68 23.13 51.66
N ASP A 135 19.95 23.40 52.74
CA ASP A 135 19.48 22.39 53.69
C ASP A 135 18.01 22.05 53.41
N ALA A 136 17.78 20.82 52.95
CA ALA A 136 16.50 20.38 52.39
C ALA A 136 15.93 19.16 53.13
N ASN A 137 14.66 19.24 53.51
CA ASN A 137 13.89 18.16 54.11
C ASN A 137 12.63 17.93 53.25
N VAL A 138 12.76 17.05 52.27
CA VAL A 138 11.77 16.88 51.19
C VAL A 138 11.06 15.54 51.34
N ASP A 139 9.73 15.55 51.20
CA ASP A 139 8.87 14.36 51.24
C ASP A 139 8.13 14.21 49.89
N ILE A 140 8.60 13.27 49.06
CA ILE A 140 8.07 13.03 47.71
C ILE A 140 7.09 11.86 47.72
N LYS A 141 5.80 12.20 47.55
CA LYS A 141 4.67 11.24 47.54
C LYS A 141 3.99 11.08 46.19
N ASP A 142 4.38 11.86 45.19
CA ASP A 142 3.76 11.86 43.86
C ASP A 142 4.72 12.45 42.81
N THR A 143 5.34 11.58 42.00
CA THR A 143 6.31 12.02 40.98
C THR A 143 5.67 12.74 39.81
N SER A 144 4.34 12.64 39.60
CA SER A 144 3.65 13.39 38.55
C SER A 144 3.61 14.90 38.80
N LYS A 145 3.98 15.32 40.02
CA LYS A 145 4.06 16.73 40.42
C LYS A 145 5.47 17.31 40.30
N ILE A 146 6.46 16.48 39.96
CA ILE A 146 7.81 16.97 39.72
C ILE A 146 7.79 17.72 38.39
N ILE A 147 8.54 18.82 38.31
CA ILE A 147 8.72 19.54 37.05
C ILE A 147 9.40 18.59 36.06
N LEU A 148 8.67 18.21 35.00
CA LEU A 148 9.10 17.27 33.97
C LEU A 148 9.79 18.01 32.82
N ASP A 149 10.65 17.28 32.11
CA ASP A 149 11.17 17.67 30.80
C ASP A 149 10.15 17.34 29.69
N ASP A 150 10.45 17.73 28.44
CA ASP A 150 9.58 17.46 27.28
C ASP A 150 9.46 15.95 26.94
N ASN A 151 10.23 15.07 27.60
CA ASN A 151 10.23 13.62 27.40
C ASN A 151 9.45 12.84 28.46
N ASP A 152 8.78 13.54 29.39
CA ASP A 152 8.13 12.97 30.57
C ASP A 152 9.12 12.22 31.50
N ASP A 153 10.42 12.53 31.44
CA ASP A 153 11.43 11.98 32.35
C ASP A 153 11.40 12.72 33.70
N VAL A 154 11.63 11.97 34.79
CA VAL A 154 11.54 12.50 36.16
C VAL A 154 12.93 12.62 36.78
N PHE A 155 13.42 13.86 36.89
CA PHE A 155 14.70 14.20 37.54
C PHE A 155 14.49 15.02 38.81
N TYR A 156 15.32 14.80 39.82
CA TYR A 156 15.30 15.61 41.03
C TYR A 156 16.69 15.77 41.65
N GLY A 157 17.08 17.00 41.96
CA GLY A 157 18.30 17.33 42.70
C GLY A 157 18.07 18.49 43.65
N VAL A 158 18.72 18.53 44.83
CA VAL A 158 18.44 19.57 45.84
C VAL A 158 18.75 20.99 45.33
N ILE A 159 19.84 21.14 44.56
CA ILE A 159 20.20 22.43 43.96
C ILE A 159 19.42 22.63 42.66
N ALA A 160 19.43 21.64 41.77
CA ALA A 160 18.69 21.70 40.51
C ALA A 160 18.13 20.33 40.09
N ASN A 161 16.96 20.28 39.47
CA ASN A 161 16.54 19.05 38.79
C ASN A 161 17.44 18.78 37.59
N GLU A 162 17.67 19.80 36.77
CA GLU A 162 18.50 19.74 35.57
C GLU A 162 19.48 20.91 35.51
N CYS A 163 20.70 20.64 35.02
CA CYS A 163 21.71 21.66 34.81
C CYS A 163 22.47 21.43 33.51
N CYS A 164 22.32 22.34 32.57
CA CYS A 164 23.17 22.49 31.39
C CYS A 164 24.13 23.68 31.50
N GLY A 165 24.09 24.42 32.61
CA GLY A 165 25.03 25.49 32.96
C GLY A 165 26.14 25.02 33.91
N THR A 166 26.43 25.82 34.94
CA THR A 166 27.45 25.51 35.95
C THR A 166 26.87 25.51 37.36
N ILE A 167 27.07 24.43 38.12
CA ILE A 167 26.87 24.37 39.57
C ILE A 167 28.23 24.18 40.22
N THR A 168 28.63 25.13 41.06
CA THR A 168 29.99 25.17 41.58
C THR A 168 30.04 25.67 43.01
N HIS A 169 30.95 25.15 43.85
CA HIS A 169 31.06 25.61 45.24
C HIS A 169 29.69 25.54 45.96
N CYS A 170 28.91 24.50 45.68
CA CYS A 170 27.59 24.30 46.26
C CYS A 170 27.57 23.09 47.17
N CYS A 171 26.83 23.18 48.27
CA CYS A 171 26.64 22.05 49.16
C CYS A 171 25.18 21.81 49.50
N SER A 172 24.81 20.55 49.67
CA SER A 172 23.47 20.15 50.11
C SER A 172 23.50 19.28 51.36
N THR A 173 22.51 19.48 52.22
CA THR A 173 22.31 18.70 53.44
C THR A 173 20.83 18.38 53.65
N GLY A 174 20.55 17.46 54.56
CA GLY A 174 19.19 17.17 55.03
C GLY A 174 18.71 15.78 54.62
N THR A 175 17.40 15.63 54.40
CA THR A 175 16.76 14.33 54.15
C THR A 175 15.81 14.41 52.95
N ILE A 176 15.87 13.41 52.08
CA ILE A 176 14.87 13.20 51.03
C ILE A 176 14.16 11.87 51.33
N GLU A 177 12.89 11.95 51.69
CA GLU A 177 12.01 10.80 51.84
C GLU A 177 11.20 10.61 50.56
N VAL A 178 11.07 9.37 50.10
CA VAL A 178 10.33 9.07 48.88
C VAL A 178 9.44 7.84 49.05
N ASP A 179 8.15 8.03 48.77
CA ASP A 179 7.10 7.02 48.95
C ASP A 179 6.24 6.81 47.68
N ALA A 180 6.67 7.31 46.51
CA ALA A 180 5.98 7.02 45.25
C ALA A 180 6.85 7.21 44.00
N GLY A 181 6.48 6.52 42.93
CA GLY A 181 6.83 6.85 41.54
C GLY A 181 8.12 6.24 40.99
N ARG A 182 8.40 6.58 39.72
CA ARG A 182 9.62 6.21 38.99
C ARG A 182 10.46 7.47 38.79
N PHE A 183 11.75 7.36 39.05
CA PHE A 183 12.73 8.39 38.73
C PHE A 183 13.67 7.88 37.64
N SER A 184 14.05 8.79 36.76
CA SER A 184 15.20 8.59 35.89
C SER A 184 16.47 8.75 36.74
N THR A 185 16.61 9.88 37.45
CA THR A 185 17.64 10.05 38.48
C THR A 185 17.17 10.92 39.65
N LEU A 186 17.51 10.51 40.88
CA LEU A 186 17.36 11.29 42.11
C LEU A 186 18.74 11.56 42.72
N ALA A 187 19.04 12.82 43.03
CA ALA A 187 20.38 13.21 43.46
C ALA A 187 20.43 14.27 44.58
N GLY A 188 21.59 14.36 45.24
CA GLY A 188 21.80 15.33 46.31
C GLY A 188 22.17 16.73 45.80
N ILE A 189 22.66 16.88 44.57
CA ILE A 189 23.03 18.20 43.99
C ILE A 189 22.18 18.49 42.76
N VAL A 190 22.42 17.75 41.67
CA VAL A 190 21.71 17.88 40.40
C VAL A 190 21.15 16.54 39.97
N GLY A 191 19.90 16.48 39.52
CA GLY A 191 19.25 15.24 39.07
C GLY A 191 19.77 14.76 37.72
N ASN A 192 19.86 15.67 36.76
CA ASN A 192 20.39 15.47 35.41
C ASN A 192 21.37 16.60 35.06
N SER A 193 22.59 16.26 34.65
CA SER A 193 23.59 17.27 34.27
C SER A 193 23.62 17.53 32.76
N GLY A 194 22.49 17.60 32.09
CA GLY A 194 22.39 17.99 30.70
C GLY A 194 20.97 18.43 30.35
N CYS A 195 20.83 19.18 29.27
CA CYS A 195 19.51 19.59 28.74
C CYS A 195 19.52 19.39 27.21
N PHE A 196 18.35 19.37 26.57
CA PHE A 196 18.26 19.35 25.11
C PHE A 196 17.82 20.73 24.58
N ASP A 197 18.48 21.24 23.53
CA ASP A 197 17.99 22.41 22.80
C ASP A 197 16.78 22.06 21.91
N ASP A 198 16.12 23.07 21.31
CA ASP A 198 14.97 22.90 20.42
C ASP A 198 15.23 21.94 19.23
N ASN A 199 16.51 21.69 18.90
CA ASN A 199 16.93 20.78 17.83
C ASN A 199 17.41 19.42 18.37
N TRP A 200 17.06 19.07 19.61
CA TRP A 200 17.43 17.83 20.27
C TRP A 200 18.94 17.61 20.42
N ASN A 201 19.73 18.70 20.44
CA ASN A 201 21.14 18.57 20.79
C ASN A 201 21.33 18.62 22.30
N LEU A 202 22.08 17.66 22.81
CA LEU A 202 22.49 17.64 24.22
C LEU A 202 23.44 18.81 24.52
N ILE A 203 23.09 19.60 25.53
CA ILE A 203 23.91 20.63 26.16
C ILE A 203 24.40 20.08 27.49
N ASN A 204 25.72 20.04 27.68
CA ASN A 204 26.35 19.42 28.83
C ASN A 204 26.53 20.41 29.98
N GLY A 205 26.12 20.02 31.19
CA GLY A 205 26.36 20.78 32.41
C GLY A 205 27.69 20.50 33.07
N TYR A 206 28.04 21.37 34.03
CA TYR A 206 29.29 21.27 34.79
C TYR A 206 29.02 21.30 36.29
N THR A 207 29.59 20.35 37.03
CA THR A 207 29.50 20.30 38.49
C THR A 207 30.89 20.22 39.11
N ASP A 208 31.34 21.23 39.84
CA ASP A 208 32.67 21.23 40.44
C ASP A 208 32.72 21.80 41.86
N ASN A 209 33.63 21.25 42.67
CA ASN A 209 33.82 21.69 44.06
C ASN A 209 32.51 21.65 44.89
N CYS A 210 31.70 20.61 44.70
CA CYS A 210 30.43 20.45 45.42
C CYS A 210 30.47 19.37 46.49
N CYS A 211 29.61 19.49 47.50
CA CYS A 211 29.48 18.49 48.56
C CYS A 211 28.04 18.13 48.90
N SER A 212 27.77 16.87 49.19
CA SER A 212 26.42 16.43 49.59
C SER A 212 26.45 15.53 50.82
N ASN A 213 25.65 15.88 51.81
CA ASN A 213 25.34 15.10 53.01
C ASN A 213 23.81 14.97 53.17
N VAL A 214 23.18 14.55 52.09
CA VAL A 214 21.77 14.21 52.06
C VAL A 214 21.60 12.76 52.51
N THR A 215 20.61 12.53 53.37
CA THR A 215 20.12 11.19 53.70
C THR A 215 18.97 10.84 52.76
N PHE A 216 19.09 9.73 52.03
CA PHE A 216 18.03 9.22 51.15
C PHE A 216 17.26 8.10 51.85
N ASP A 217 15.96 8.29 52.06
CA ASP A 217 15.03 7.29 52.59
C ASP A 217 14.00 6.90 51.52
N THR A 218 14.20 5.73 50.90
CA THR A 218 13.41 5.29 49.75
C THR A 218 12.51 4.12 50.13
N LYS A 219 11.23 4.38 50.40
CA LYS A 219 10.28 3.39 50.94
C LYS A 219 9.62 2.51 49.86
N SER A 220 9.23 3.10 48.72
CA SER A 220 8.34 2.46 47.73
C SER A 220 8.76 2.68 46.27
N LEU A 221 10.06 2.73 46.00
CA LEU A 221 10.61 3.30 44.76
C LEU A 221 10.97 2.30 43.64
N PHE A 222 10.78 2.74 42.39
CA PHE A 222 11.28 2.10 41.17
C PHE A 222 12.16 3.10 40.38
N SER A 223 13.32 3.49 40.92
CA SER A 223 14.26 4.40 40.25
C SER A 223 15.29 3.64 39.40
N ARG A 224 15.75 4.22 38.27
CA ARG A 224 16.94 3.71 37.57
C ARG A 224 18.20 3.97 38.41
N ASN A 225 18.39 5.20 38.91
CA ASN A 225 19.57 5.61 39.68
C ASN A 225 19.22 6.52 40.87
N ILE A 226 19.86 6.31 42.02
CA ILE A 226 19.91 7.27 43.13
C ILE A 226 21.37 7.61 43.41
N ALA A 227 21.69 8.90 43.41
CA ALA A 227 23.05 9.40 43.50
C ALA A 227 23.27 10.39 44.66
N GLY A 228 24.43 10.36 45.30
CA GLY A 228 24.84 11.49 46.15
C GLY A 228 25.04 12.76 45.31
N ILE A 229 25.70 12.60 44.17
CA ILE A 229 25.94 13.62 43.13
C ILE A 229 25.86 12.90 41.76
N CYS A 230 25.18 13.48 40.77
CA CYS A 230 24.95 12.88 39.44
C CYS A 230 25.65 13.65 38.31
N VAL A 231 26.08 12.91 37.28
CA VAL A 231 26.58 13.42 36.00
C VAL A 231 26.18 12.49 34.85
N GLU A 232 25.64 13.06 33.79
CA GLU A 232 25.23 12.38 32.56
C GLU A 232 26.31 12.46 31.45
N PRO A 233 26.21 11.71 30.32
CA PRO A 233 27.28 11.60 29.34
C PRO A 233 27.54 12.94 28.64
N GLY A 234 28.82 13.32 28.49
CA GLY A 234 29.21 14.60 27.88
C GLY A 234 29.48 15.71 28.89
N SER A 235 29.04 15.53 30.14
CA SER A 235 29.19 16.49 31.23
C SER A 235 30.41 16.21 32.10
N GLU A 236 30.85 17.20 32.87
CA GLU A 236 32.09 17.13 33.65
C GLU A 236 31.85 17.28 35.16
N ILE A 237 32.51 16.44 35.94
CA ILE A 237 32.56 16.53 37.41
C ILE A 237 33.98 16.50 37.94
N LYS A 238 34.28 17.41 38.88
CA LYS A 238 35.59 17.52 39.51
C LYS A 238 35.49 17.94 40.97
N ASN A 239 36.37 17.39 41.80
CA ASN A 239 36.56 17.82 43.18
C ASN A 239 35.28 17.84 44.02
N CYS A 240 34.38 16.88 43.78
CA CYS A 240 33.15 16.72 44.53
C CYS A 240 33.27 15.59 45.55
N TYR A 241 32.52 15.66 46.65
CA TYR A 241 32.45 14.53 47.57
C TYR A 241 31.07 14.32 48.21
N PHE A 242 30.78 13.05 48.52
CA PHE A 242 29.56 12.63 49.19
C PHE A 242 29.86 12.04 50.57
N TYR A 243 29.17 12.51 51.60
CA TYR A 243 29.30 12.03 52.98
C TYR A 243 27.93 11.83 53.65
N GLY A 244 26.89 11.69 52.82
CA GLY A 244 25.54 11.34 53.25
C GLY A 244 25.33 9.83 53.31
N LYS A 245 24.06 9.44 53.48
CA LYS A 245 23.67 8.06 53.75
C LYS A 245 22.47 7.62 52.92
N PHE A 246 22.48 6.36 52.49
CA PHE A 246 21.32 5.70 51.91
C PHE A 246 20.69 4.76 52.95
N LEU A 247 19.41 4.93 53.26
CA LEU A 247 18.68 4.00 54.14
C LEU A 247 18.23 2.76 53.36
N GLU A 248 18.23 1.60 54.01
CA GLU A 248 18.07 0.30 53.37
C GLU A 248 16.58 -0.09 53.24
N ASN A 249 16.07 -0.25 52.02
CA ASN A 249 14.78 -0.86 51.68
C ASN A 249 14.86 -1.59 50.30
N GLU A 250 13.96 -2.55 50.03
CA GLU A 250 14.15 -3.73 49.17
C GLU A 250 14.68 -3.55 47.69
N LYS A 251 15.80 -4.24 47.41
CA LYS A 251 16.19 -5.10 46.25
C LYS A 251 16.16 -4.68 44.76
N LYS A 252 15.81 -3.48 44.30
CA LYS A 252 15.86 -3.19 42.83
C LYS A 252 16.37 -1.81 42.34
N VAL A 253 17.14 -1.06 43.15
CA VAL A 253 17.60 0.30 42.75
C VAL A 253 19.13 0.41 42.75
N SER A 254 19.70 1.03 41.71
CA SER A 254 21.13 1.39 41.66
C SER A 254 21.42 2.57 42.59
N ARG A 255 22.37 2.41 43.52
CA ARG A 255 22.75 3.41 44.53
C ARG A 255 24.22 3.75 44.37
N GLU A 256 24.50 5.03 44.13
CA GLU A 256 25.83 5.49 43.73
C GLU A 256 26.20 6.70 44.59
N PRO A 257 27.34 6.72 45.31
CA PRO A 257 27.75 7.92 46.02
C PRO A 257 27.99 9.09 45.05
N ILE A 258 28.55 8.77 43.87
CA ILE A 258 28.76 9.69 42.75
C ILE A 258 28.44 8.90 41.48
N TYR A 259 27.37 9.28 40.79
CA TYR A 259 26.95 8.65 39.55
C TYR A 259 27.58 9.38 38.36
N ALA A 260 28.17 8.62 37.44
CA ALA A 260 28.64 9.10 36.15
C ALA A 260 28.34 8.04 35.07
N SER A 261 27.51 8.38 34.10
CA SER A 261 27.20 7.48 32.97
C SER A 261 28.31 7.50 31.89
N GLY A 262 28.49 6.38 31.18
CA GLY A 262 29.51 6.25 30.12
C GLY A 262 30.97 6.02 30.59
N LYS A 263 31.96 6.41 29.78
CA LYS A 263 33.42 6.28 30.06
C LYS A 263 33.98 7.44 30.92
N ILE A 264 33.13 8.24 31.56
CA ILE A 264 33.54 9.38 32.38
C ILE A 264 34.27 8.86 33.62
N LYS A 265 35.43 9.46 33.95
CA LYS A 265 36.22 9.10 35.14
C LYS A 265 35.96 10.12 36.24
N THR A 266 35.52 9.66 37.41
CA THR A 266 35.29 10.48 38.61
C THR A 266 36.41 10.33 39.65
N ALA A 267 37.62 10.00 39.18
CA ALA A 267 38.78 9.71 40.03
C ALA A 267 39.24 10.90 40.91
N THR A 268 38.78 12.11 40.62
CA THR A 268 39.02 13.32 41.42
C THR A 268 37.96 13.54 42.51
N CYS A 269 37.03 12.61 42.68
CA CYS A 269 35.91 12.75 43.60
C CYS A 269 35.95 11.68 44.69
N ALA A 270 35.40 11.98 45.87
CA ALA A 270 35.50 11.13 47.04
C ALA A 270 34.14 10.78 47.66
N TYR A 271 34.08 9.68 48.40
CA TYR A 271 32.93 9.39 49.26
C TYR A 271 33.34 8.75 50.59
N ASP A 272 32.51 8.97 51.61
CA ASP A 272 32.68 8.34 52.91
C ASP A 272 32.14 6.90 52.89
N SER A 273 33.04 5.93 52.95
CA SER A 273 32.70 4.51 52.92
C SER A 273 32.04 4.00 54.20
N ASP A 274 32.24 4.69 55.33
CA ASP A 274 31.73 4.26 56.64
C ASP A 274 30.31 4.80 56.88
N VAL A 275 29.93 5.91 56.23
CA VAL A 275 28.62 6.57 56.39
C VAL A 275 27.59 6.16 55.33
N LEU A 276 28.05 5.67 54.17
CA LEU A 276 27.24 5.39 52.97
C LEU A 276 25.93 4.61 53.23
N GLY A 277 25.91 3.73 54.24
CA GLY A 277 24.71 2.96 54.62
C GLY A 277 24.60 1.59 53.95
N PHE A 278 25.53 1.24 53.06
CA PHE A 278 25.69 -0.11 52.50
C PHE A 278 27.15 -0.36 52.12
N SER A 279 27.54 -1.62 51.90
CA SER A 279 28.89 -1.99 51.45
C SER A 279 28.95 -2.22 49.94
N SER A 280 29.71 -1.39 49.23
CA SER A 280 30.14 -1.61 47.83
C SER A 280 31.44 -0.86 47.58
N THR A 281 32.26 -1.39 46.67
CA THR A 281 33.53 -0.76 46.23
C THR A 281 33.61 -0.66 44.70
N SER A 282 32.53 -0.99 44.00
CA SER A 282 32.45 -1.00 42.54
C SER A 282 31.30 -0.09 42.13
N PHE A 283 31.65 1.12 41.69
CA PHE A 283 30.74 2.19 41.33
C PHE A 283 31.05 2.69 39.92
N MET A 284 30.03 3.20 39.22
CA MET A 284 30.24 3.80 37.91
C MET A 284 31.16 5.03 38.03
N GLY A 285 32.06 5.23 37.07
CA GLY A 285 33.06 6.32 37.09
C GLY A 285 34.27 6.13 38.03
N ASN A 286 34.23 5.15 38.94
CA ASN A 286 35.28 4.84 39.93
C ASN A 286 35.66 6.03 40.86
N PRO A 287 34.72 6.59 41.65
CA PRO A 287 35.05 7.56 42.69
C PRO A 287 35.89 6.92 43.81
N VAL A 288 36.65 7.73 44.55
CA VAL A 288 37.57 7.25 45.59
C VAL A 288 36.86 7.12 46.94
N GLY A 289 36.78 5.89 47.45
CA GLY A 289 36.23 5.63 48.79
C GLY A 289 37.27 5.86 49.89
N TYR A 290 36.90 6.66 50.90
CA TYR A 290 37.71 6.92 52.08
C TYR A 290 36.90 6.63 53.35
N THR A 291 37.58 6.13 54.40
CA THR A 291 36.99 6.01 55.74
C THR A 291 36.65 7.38 56.32
N THR A 292 35.77 7.46 57.32
CA THR A 292 35.43 8.75 57.95
C THR A 292 36.65 9.50 58.48
N ALA A 293 37.63 8.78 59.04
CA ALA A 293 38.87 9.39 59.48
C ALA A 293 39.67 10.03 58.33
N GLN A 294 39.70 9.37 57.16
CA GLN A 294 40.35 9.88 55.95
C GLN A 294 39.56 11.01 55.31
N MET A 295 38.22 10.96 55.34
CA MET A 295 37.34 12.04 54.88
C MET A 295 37.40 13.28 55.77
N LYS A 296 37.97 13.19 56.97
CA LYS A 296 38.27 14.31 57.87
C LYS A 296 39.76 14.70 57.86
N ASP A 297 40.54 14.15 56.93
CA ASP A 297 41.96 14.45 56.75
C ASP A 297 42.21 15.22 55.44
N LYS A 298 42.87 16.37 55.54
CA LYS A 298 43.20 17.26 54.42
C LYS A 298 44.03 16.57 53.33
N ASP A 299 44.93 15.67 53.72
CA ASP A 299 45.85 15.02 52.78
C ASP A 299 45.15 14.02 51.84
N SER A 300 44.00 13.49 52.23
CA SER A 300 43.17 12.61 51.39
C SER A 300 42.66 13.36 50.14
N TYR A 301 42.12 14.55 50.33
CA TYR A 301 41.54 15.37 49.26
C TYR A 301 42.59 16.08 48.41
N THR A 302 43.72 16.47 49.02
CA THR A 302 44.82 17.13 48.28
C THR A 302 45.38 16.23 47.17
N LYS A 303 45.37 14.90 47.37
CA LYS A 303 45.76 13.90 46.34
C LYS A 303 44.79 13.82 45.17
N LEU A 304 43.53 14.20 45.39
CA LEU A 304 42.49 14.23 44.36
C LEU A 304 42.43 15.57 43.61
N GLY A 305 43.19 16.58 44.07
CA GLY A 305 43.26 17.90 43.44
C GLY A 305 42.46 18.99 44.16
N PHE A 306 41.98 18.75 45.39
CA PHE A 306 41.27 19.78 46.17
C PHE A 306 42.23 20.84 46.70
N GLU A 307 41.87 22.11 46.51
CA GLU A 307 42.70 23.25 46.94
C GLU A 307 42.25 23.84 48.28
N PHE A 308 42.91 23.46 49.38
CA PHE A 308 42.56 23.96 50.73
C PHE A 308 43.07 25.37 51.06
N ASN A 309 43.86 25.98 50.18
CA ASN A 309 44.32 27.35 50.35
C ASN A 309 43.46 28.34 49.54
N LYS A 310 42.51 27.81 48.74
CA LYS A 310 41.60 28.60 47.91
C LYS A 310 40.16 28.20 48.16
N THR A 311 39.78 26.98 47.82
CA THR A 311 38.38 26.55 47.73
C THR A 311 37.84 25.92 49.01
N TRP A 312 38.63 25.10 49.68
CA TRP A 312 38.18 24.29 50.81
C TRP A 312 38.89 24.69 52.11
N LYS A 313 38.23 24.47 53.25
CA LYS A 313 38.81 24.49 54.60
C LYS A 313 38.45 23.19 55.31
N ILE A 314 39.20 22.87 56.35
CA ILE A 314 38.86 21.78 57.25
C ILE A 314 39.10 22.24 58.68
N ASP A 315 38.12 22.03 59.55
CA ASP A 315 38.16 22.38 60.96
C ASP A 315 37.37 21.30 61.72
N PRO A 316 37.96 20.62 62.72
CA PRO A 316 37.29 19.57 63.49
C PRO A 316 35.95 19.97 64.14
N TYR A 317 35.71 21.28 64.31
CA TYR A 317 34.51 21.81 64.96
C TYR A 317 33.48 22.38 63.98
N VAL A 318 33.78 22.41 62.68
CA VAL A 318 32.89 22.92 61.62
C VAL A 318 32.52 21.78 60.67
N ASN A 319 31.26 21.72 60.22
CA ASN A 319 30.78 20.68 59.31
C ASN A 319 31.13 19.24 59.75
N ASP A 320 31.08 18.98 61.06
CA ASP A 320 31.49 17.71 61.68
C ASP A 320 32.93 17.27 61.34
N GLY A 321 33.83 18.21 61.04
CA GLY A 321 35.22 17.92 60.68
C GLY A 321 35.45 17.50 59.24
N TYR A 322 34.40 17.39 58.42
CA TYR A 322 34.55 17.25 56.97
C TYR A 322 34.99 18.58 56.36
N PRO A 323 35.57 18.57 55.15
CA PRO A 323 35.83 19.80 54.42
C PRO A 323 34.58 20.67 54.32
N TYR A 324 34.78 21.98 54.21
CA TYR A 324 33.71 22.92 53.91
C TYR A 324 34.27 24.04 53.06
N LEU A 325 33.40 24.74 52.35
CA LEU A 325 33.81 25.79 51.42
C LEU A 325 34.46 26.96 52.16
N ASN A 326 35.55 27.48 51.61
CA ASN A 326 36.29 28.59 52.18
C ASN A 326 35.64 29.93 51.82
N SER A 327 34.84 30.48 52.75
CA SER A 327 34.17 31.78 52.56
C SER A 327 35.10 32.98 52.42
N ASP A 328 36.37 32.87 52.84
CA ASP A 328 37.35 33.96 52.72
C ASP A 328 37.96 34.04 51.31
N SER A 329 37.63 33.07 50.46
CA SER A 329 38.10 32.98 49.09
C SER A 329 37.32 33.95 48.21
N SER A 330 37.95 35.03 47.77
CA SER A 330 37.40 35.93 46.76
C SER A 330 37.60 35.38 45.33
N THR A 331 37.74 34.06 45.16
CA THR A 331 38.10 33.48 43.86
C THR A 331 36.95 33.75 42.90
N LYS A 332 37.18 34.72 41.99
CA LYS A 332 36.26 35.03 40.91
C LYS A 332 36.11 33.78 40.05
N ILE A 333 34.88 33.30 39.89
CA ILE A 333 34.60 32.19 39.00
C ILE A 333 34.61 32.72 37.57
N ALA A 334 35.55 32.22 36.77
CA ALA A 334 35.67 32.58 35.36
C ALA A 334 34.40 32.16 34.63
N THR A 335 33.82 33.06 33.84
CA THR A 335 32.66 32.76 33.00
C THR A 335 33.08 31.75 31.94
N LYS A 336 32.40 30.60 31.86
CA LYS A 336 32.68 29.63 30.80
C LYS A 336 32.19 30.15 29.47
N VAL A 337 33.03 30.01 28.44
CA VAL A 337 32.69 30.30 27.05
C VAL A 337 32.78 28.98 26.30
N VAL A 338 31.63 28.51 25.83
CA VAL A 338 31.54 27.29 25.03
C VAL A 338 31.95 27.63 23.60
N VAL A 339 32.86 26.84 23.04
CA VAL A 339 33.31 27.01 21.66
C VAL A 339 33.19 25.72 20.86
N ASP A 340 32.56 25.82 19.70
CA ASP A 340 32.39 24.70 18.79
C ASP A 340 33.65 24.47 17.96
N VAL A 341 33.81 23.26 17.45
CA VAL A 341 34.95 22.92 16.58
C VAL A 341 34.47 22.30 15.29
N GLN A 342 34.73 23.00 14.18
CA GLN A 342 34.55 22.48 12.84
C GLN A 342 35.77 21.67 12.42
N THR A 343 35.53 20.42 12.08
CA THR A 343 36.54 19.55 11.44
C THR A 343 36.44 19.71 9.92
N THR A 344 37.55 19.63 9.18
CA THR A 344 37.55 19.52 7.71
C THR A 344 38.70 18.63 7.24
N ALA A 345 38.46 17.72 6.30
CA ALA A 345 39.49 16.86 5.71
C ALA A 345 39.54 17.04 4.18
N PRO A 346 40.70 16.80 3.54
CA PRO A 346 40.79 16.84 2.09
C PRO A 346 40.09 15.62 1.46
N ASN A 347 39.63 15.78 0.22
CA ASN A 347 39.15 14.66 -0.57
C ASN A 347 40.31 13.69 -0.84
N ARG A 348 40.02 12.39 -0.83
CA ARG A 348 41.01 11.31 -0.99
C ARG A 348 40.53 10.32 -2.05
N ILE A 349 41.41 9.85 -2.93
CA ILE A 349 41.11 8.73 -3.83
C ILE A 349 41.18 7.43 -3.02
N PHE A 350 40.16 6.58 -3.15
CA PHE A 350 40.16 5.26 -2.55
C PHE A 350 41.27 4.39 -3.16
N VAL A 351 42.04 3.72 -2.30
CA VAL A 351 43.08 2.78 -2.70
C VAL A 351 42.87 1.52 -1.88
N PRO A 352 42.51 0.38 -2.51
CA PRO A 352 42.30 -0.87 -1.80
C PRO A 352 43.55 -1.32 -1.03
N GLY A 353 43.37 -1.68 0.25
CA GLY A 353 44.38 -2.37 1.06
C GLY A 353 44.40 -3.88 0.78
N THR A 354 45.44 -4.58 1.24
CA THR A 354 45.60 -6.04 1.04
C THR A 354 44.99 -6.91 2.14
N GLU A 355 44.27 -6.35 3.11
CA GLU A 355 43.67 -7.06 4.26
C GLU A 355 42.17 -6.72 4.42
N PRO A 356 41.30 -7.66 4.85
CA PRO A 356 39.88 -7.38 5.08
C PRO A 356 39.65 -6.47 6.29
N PHE A 357 38.75 -5.50 6.15
CA PHE A 357 38.34 -4.52 7.16
C PHE A 357 37.90 -5.19 8.48
N LYS A 358 38.66 -4.99 9.56
CA LYS A 358 38.30 -5.49 10.90
C LYS A 358 38.60 -4.47 12.00
N THR A 359 38.04 -3.26 11.90
CA THR A 359 37.93 -2.20 12.94
C THR A 359 38.69 -0.89 12.75
N THR A 360 39.81 -0.82 12.02
CA THR A 360 40.44 0.46 11.58
C THR A 360 41.48 0.18 10.49
N ASP A 361 41.10 0.33 9.23
CA ASP A 361 42.06 0.24 8.11
C ASP A 361 42.71 1.61 7.85
N ASP A 362 44.02 1.64 7.65
CA ASP A 362 44.78 2.80 7.19
C ASP A 362 44.23 3.38 5.87
N CYS A 363 43.51 2.58 5.07
CA CYS A 363 42.86 3.03 3.85
C CYS A 363 41.72 4.06 4.10
N LEU A 364 41.09 4.07 5.28
CA LEU A 364 40.09 5.07 5.69
C LEU A 364 40.67 6.18 6.59
N LYS A 365 41.92 6.05 7.01
CA LYS A 365 42.62 7.09 7.79
C LYS A 365 42.79 8.36 6.95
N THR A 366 42.60 9.53 7.52
CA THR A 366 42.79 10.80 6.82
C THR A 366 43.41 11.85 7.73
N THR A 367 43.82 12.97 7.16
CA THR A 367 44.26 14.15 7.89
C THR A 367 43.12 15.17 7.95
N ALA A 368 42.95 15.87 9.05
CA ALA A 368 41.96 16.94 9.15
C ALA A 368 42.54 18.22 9.78
N THR A 369 41.87 19.33 9.52
CA THR A 369 42.08 20.60 10.22
C THR A 369 40.91 20.87 11.15
N PHE A 370 41.20 21.49 12.29
CA PHE A 370 40.24 21.78 13.36
C PHE A 370 40.19 23.27 13.58
N LYS A 371 39.01 23.86 13.37
CA LYS A 371 38.80 25.30 13.51
C LYS A 371 37.77 25.56 14.60
N VAL A 372 38.12 26.44 15.54
CA VAL A 372 37.18 26.94 16.55
C VAL A 372 36.14 27.84 15.87
N VAL A 373 34.87 27.60 16.19
CA VAL A 373 33.73 28.34 15.67
C VAL A 373 32.99 28.98 16.85
N PRO A 374 32.70 30.30 16.80
CA PRO A 374 31.91 30.96 17.83
C PRO A 374 30.43 30.53 17.78
N GLU A 375 29.78 30.40 18.95
CA GLU A 375 28.32 30.23 19.03
C GLU A 375 27.57 31.57 18.84
N SER A 376 28.23 32.70 19.14
CA SER A 376 27.64 34.04 19.01
C SER A 376 28.69 35.10 18.59
N ASP A 377 28.22 36.26 18.14
CA ASP A 377 29.11 37.39 17.82
C ASP A 377 29.97 37.81 19.03
N LYS A 378 29.44 37.69 20.24
CA LYS A 378 30.16 37.97 21.49
C LYS A 378 31.31 36.98 21.73
N ASP A 379 31.10 35.70 21.40
CA ASP A 379 32.12 34.68 21.54
C ASP A 379 33.20 34.84 20.47
N ALA A 380 32.85 35.33 19.28
CA ALA A 380 33.81 35.60 18.21
C ALA A 380 34.86 36.64 18.64
N ASP A 381 34.43 37.71 19.32
CA ASP A 381 35.33 38.73 19.87
C ASP A 381 36.23 38.14 20.96
N LEU A 382 35.68 37.32 21.86
CA LEU A 382 36.43 36.65 22.93
C LEU A 382 37.45 35.64 22.38
N ILE A 383 37.06 34.83 21.39
CA ILE A 383 37.92 33.87 20.69
C ILE A 383 39.14 34.58 20.09
N SER A 384 38.91 35.71 19.40
CA SER A 384 40.00 36.48 18.81
C SER A 384 40.88 37.15 19.89
N LYS A 385 40.28 37.65 20.97
CA LYS A 385 41.00 38.36 22.04
C LYS A 385 41.96 37.45 22.81
N TYR A 386 41.57 36.20 23.08
CA TYR A 386 42.34 35.24 23.87
C TYR A 386 43.00 34.15 23.01
N ASN A 387 43.10 34.37 21.70
CA ASN A 387 43.77 33.47 20.75
C ASN A 387 43.32 32.00 20.88
N VAL A 388 42.00 31.80 20.93
CA VAL A 388 41.41 30.49 21.18
C VAL A 388 41.54 29.62 19.93
N THR A 389 42.16 28.45 20.09
CA THR A 389 42.44 27.48 19.00
C THR A 389 42.12 26.06 19.44
N ALA A 390 41.94 25.17 18.47
CA ALA A 390 41.72 23.74 18.71
C ALA A 390 42.94 22.94 18.22
N ALA A 391 43.43 22.04 19.07
CA ALA A 391 44.45 21.07 18.71
C ALA A 391 43.91 19.64 18.87
N TYR A 392 44.25 18.77 17.93
CA TYR A 392 43.84 17.37 17.94
C TYR A 392 45.08 16.47 17.89
N SER A 393 45.13 15.45 18.75
CA SER A 393 46.26 14.51 18.81
C SER A 393 45.89 13.06 18.50
N GLY A 394 44.69 12.82 17.97
CA GLY A 394 44.21 11.50 17.57
C GLY A 394 44.31 11.25 16.07
N ASP A 395 43.82 10.09 15.65
CA ASP A 395 43.63 9.75 14.25
C ASP A 395 42.23 10.16 13.79
N VAL A 396 42.10 10.53 12.52
CA VAL A 396 40.82 10.86 11.88
C VAL A 396 40.53 9.80 10.85
N PHE A 397 39.30 9.31 10.81
CA PHE A 397 38.87 8.28 9.88
C PHE A 397 37.64 8.72 9.11
N PHE A 398 37.53 8.28 7.86
CA PHE A 398 36.25 8.18 7.19
C PHE A 398 35.38 7.17 7.94
N ASN A 399 34.14 7.55 8.25
CA ASN A 399 33.24 6.75 9.09
C ASN A 399 32.51 5.63 8.33
N ALA A 400 32.73 5.54 7.02
CA ALA A 400 32.13 4.53 6.18
C ALA A 400 33.08 4.11 5.05
N PRO A 401 33.07 2.83 4.65
CA PRO A 401 33.85 2.30 3.54
C PRO A 401 33.18 2.55 2.16
N THR A 402 32.54 3.72 1.99
CA THR A 402 31.73 4.05 0.83
C THR A 402 32.40 5.10 -0.06
N ILE A 403 32.08 5.10 -1.35
CA ILE A 403 32.62 6.06 -2.31
C ILE A 403 31.61 7.21 -2.50
N GLY A 404 31.96 8.40 -2.01
CA GLY A 404 31.05 9.55 -2.02
C GLY A 404 31.35 10.55 -0.90
N ASN A 405 30.31 11.22 -0.40
CA ASN A 405 30.41 12.19 0.70
C ASN A 405 30.41 11.47 2.05
N VAL A 406 31.59 11.19 2.62
CA VAL A 406 31.68 10.35 3.83
C VAL A 406 31.88 11.20 5.09
N PRO A 407 31.18 10.93 6.21
CA PRO A 407 31.37 11.66 7.46
C PRO A 407 32.71 11.29 8.08
N LEU A 408 33.26 12.18 8.89
CA LEU A 408 34.51 11.95 9.59
C LEU A 408 34.24 11.54 11.04
N THR A 409 34.99 10.54 11.52
CA THR A 409 34.99 10.11 12.92
C THR A 409 36.27 10.58 13.60
N ILE A 410 36.10 11.24 14.75
CA ILE A 410 37.18 11.65 15.64
C ILE A 410 36.83 11.27 17.09
N ASP A 411 37.86 10.98 17.88
CA ASP A 411 37.76 10.86 19.33
C ASP A 411 37.81 12.25 19.99
N SER A 412 36.65 12.84 20.28
CA SER A 412 36.54 14.20 20.83
C SER A 412 37.32 14.41 22.14
N SER A 413 37.58 13.34 22.92
CA SER A 413 38.40 13.41 24.15
C SER A 413 39.86 13.78 23.91
N LYS A 414 40.35 13.62 22.66
CA LYS A 414 41.70 14.01 22.23
C LYS A 414 41.77 15.43 21.66
N LEU A 415 40.65 16.15 21.67
CA LEU A 415 40.57 17.54 21.24
C LEU A 415 40.83 18.46 22.43
N LYS A 416 41.72 19.44 22.23
CA LYS A 416 42.12 20.39 23.25
C LYS A 416 41.90 21.82 22.78
N ILE A 417 41.17 22.59 23.57
CA ILE A 417 41.04 24.03 23.38
C ILE A 417 42.23 24.71 24.06
N ASN A 418 43.01 25.44 23.28
CA ASN A 418 44.15 26.22 23.76
C ASN A 418 43.82 27.70 23.65
N TYR A 419 44.16 28.49 24.65
CA TYR A 419 43.90 29.92 24.70
C TYR A 419 44.87 30.59 25.67
N ASP A 420 44.99 31.91 25.56
CA ASP A 420 45.82 32.73 26.45
C ASP A 420 45.23 32.74 27.87
N GLN A 421 46.09 32.52 28.88
CA GLN A 421 45.66 32.49 30.28
C GLN A 421 44.96 33.78 30.70
N ASN A 422 43.84 33.64 31.41
CA ASN A 422 43.06 34.76 31.93
C ASN A 422 42.22 34.31 33.15
N GLU A 423 41.72 35.27 33.93
CA GLU A 423 40.93 35.02 35.15
C GLU A 423 39.42 35.25 34.95
N ASP A 424 39.02 35.79 33.80
CA ASP A 424 37.64 36.21 33.54
C ASP A 424 36.83 35.16 32.80
N TYR A 425 37.48 34.36 31.94
CA TYR A 425 36.87 33.44 31.00
C TYR A 425 37.62 32.11 30.90
N GLN A 426 36.86 31.02 30.93
CA GLN A 426 37.36 29.68 30.68
C GLN A 426 36.75 29.15 29.37
N PHE A 427 37.57 28.94 28.34
CA PHE A 427 37.08 28.37 27.08
C PHE A 427 37.02 26.84 27.19
N VAL A 428 35.86 26.28 26.87
CA VAL A 428 35.60 24.84 26.93
C VAL A 428 35.04 24.36 25.60
N LEU A 429 35.32 23.11 25.25
CA LEU A 429 34.81 22.50 24.03
C LEU A 429 33.28 22.34 24.13
N GLY A 430 32.58 22.91 23.16
CA GLY A 430 31.16 22.69 22.89
C GLY A 430 30.95 21.50 21.96
N LYS A 431 30.27 21.73 20.84
CA LYS A 431 29.98 20.73 19.81
C LYS A 431 31.18 20.54 18.88
N VAL A 432 31.46 19.29 18.52
CA VAL A 432 32.24 18.99 17.31
C VAL A 432 31.25 19.01 16.15
N LEU A 433 31.31 20.06 15.33
CA LEU A 433 30.38 20.22 14.23
C LEU A 433 30.57 19.10 13.19
N PRO A 434 29.47 18.58 12.60
CA PRO A 434 29.55 17.56 11.57
C PRO A 434 30.50 17.97 10.45
N SER A 435 31.28 17.02 9.96
CA SER A 435 32.18 17.23 8.84
C SER A 435 32.13 16.05 7.89
N THR A 436 32.13 16.36 6.60
CA THR A 436 32.22 15.37 5.53
C THR A 436 33.44 15.68 4.65
N ALA A 437 34.03 14.63 4.11
CA ALA A 437 35.02 14.72 3.04
C ALA A 437 34.70 13.67 1.98
N LYS A 438 35.15 13.90 0.74
CA LYS A 438 34.87 12.95 -0.35
C LYS A 438 35.91 11.85 -0.41
N LEU A 439 35.46 10.61 -0.36
CA LEU A 439 36.24 9.46 -0.81
C LEU A 439 35.91 9.24 -2.28
N LEU A 440 36.88 9.54 -3.15
CA LEU A 440 36.76 9.55 -4.59
C LEU A 440 37.05 8.16 -5.15
N ASP A 441 36.27 7.76 -6.15
CA ASP A 441 36.56 6.60 -6.99
C ASP A 441 37.93 6.74 -7.67
N ASN A 442 38.61 5.61 -7.90
CA ASN A 442 39.87 5.57 -8.64
C ASN A 442 39.68 5.71 -10.17
N GLY A 443 38.44 5.67 -10.66
CA GLY A 443 38.09 5.92 -12.06
C GLY A 443 38.17 4.68 -12.96
N ALA A 444 38.02 3.48 -12.39
CA ALA A 444 37.87 2.24 -13.16
C ALA A 444 36.69 2.30 -14.14
N VAL A 445 36.79 1.53 -15.24
CA VAL A 445 35.85 1.57 -16.36
C VAL A 445 34.60 0.77 -16.03
N ALA A 446 33.42 1.27 -16.42
CA ALA A 446 32.17 0.54 -16.33
C ALA A 446 32.20 -0.72 -17.23
N PRO A 447 31.43 -1.78 -16.90
CA PRO A 447 31.32 -2.96 -17.75
C PRO A 447 30.81 -2.61 -19.15
N THR A 448 31.20 -3.43 -20.12
CA THR A 448 30.63 -3.43 -21.47
C THR A 448 29.25 -4.08 -21.48
N GLN A 449 28.42 -3.80 -22.48
CA GLN A 449 27.08 -4.41 -22.61
C GLN A 449 27.09 -5.96 -22.63
N ASP A 450 28.17 -6.57 -23.11
CA ASP A 450 28.28 -8.04 -23.09
C ASP A 450 28.65 -8.56 -21.70
N GLU A 451 29.45 -7.81 -20.93
CA GLU A 451 29.72 -8.11 -19.52
C GLU A 451 28.48 -7.90 -18.64
N GLU A 452 27.70 -6.85 -18.89
CA GLU A 452 26.40 -6.62 -18.22
C GLU A 452 25.46 -7.81 -18.41
N LYS A 453 25.26 -8.26 -19.67
CA LYS A 453 24.44 -9.45 -19.97
C LYS A 453 24.96 -10.69 -19.28
N GLN A 454 26.27 -10.90 -19.24
CA GLN A 454 26.85 -12.05 -18.58
C GLN A 454 26.61 -12.02 -17.06
N GLN A 455 26.76 -10.85 -16.42
CA GLN A 455 26.46 -10.69 -15.00
C GLN A 455 24.99 -11.02 -14.67
N ILE A 456 24.05 -10.67 -15.55
CA ILE A 456 22.63 -11.00 -15.42
C ILE A 456 22.38 -12.51 -15.52
N GLU A 457 22.99 -13.19 -16.50
CA GLU A 457 22.86 -14.64 -16.63
C GLU A 457 23.52 -15.40 -15.47
N ASP A 458 24.65 -14.90 -14.96
CA ASP A 458 25.31 -15.45 -13.78
C ASP A 458 24.45 -15.25 -12.51
N ALA A 459 23.79 -14.10 -12.38
CA ALA A 459 22.87 -13.82 -11.28
C ALA A 459 21.65 -14.77 -11.28
N LYS A 460 21.09 -15.08 -12.46
CA LYS A 460 20.01 -16.08 -12.60
C LYS A 460 20.46 -17.48 -12.19
N GLU A 461 21.72 -17.86 -12.48
CA GLU A 461 22.27 -19.13 -12.00
C GLU A 461 22.50 -19.13 -10.48
N VAL A 462 22.88 -17.98 -9.90
CA VAL A 462 22.95 -17.83 -8.44
C VAL A 462 21.59 -18.10 -7.79
N GLU A 463 20.50 -17.54 -8.32
CA GLU A 463 19.15 -17.82 -7.84
C GLU A 463 18.81 -19.32 -7.94
N ASN A 464 19.12 -19.97 -9.07
CA ASN A 464 18.92 -21.41 -9.25
C ASN A 464 19.65 -22.24 -8.19
N ILE A 465 20.89 -21.87 -7.87
CA ILE A 465 21.70 -22.54 -6.84
C ILE A 465 21.02 -22.40 -5.46
N ILE A 466 20.55 -21.19 -5.12
CA ILE A 466 19.89 -20.92 -3.85
C ILE A 466 18.57 -21.71 -3.75
N TYR A 467 17.69 -21.60 -4.73
CA TYR A 467 16.41 -22.31 -4.73
C TYR A 467 16.59 -23.83 -4.66
N SER A 468 17.57 -24.37 -5.38
CA SER A 468 17.86 -25.80 -5.35
C SER A 468 18.39 -26.26 -4.00
N LYS A 469 19.07 -25.41 -3.24
CA LYS A 469 19.56 -25.75 -1.90
C LYS A 469 18.46 -25.69 -0.85
N VAL A 470 17.59 -24.70 -0.94
CA VAL A 470 16.40 -24.58 -0.08
C VAL A 470 15.40 -25.70 -0.37
N GLY A 471 15.44 -26.28 -1.58
CA GLY A 471 14.57 -27.37 -1.98
C GLY A 471 13.19 -26.91 -2.42
N VAL A 472 13.02 -25.61 -2.73
CA VAL A 472 11.73 -25.02 -3.11
C VAL A 472 11.14 -25.78 -4.30
N GLY A 473 9.95 -26.34 -4.10
CA GLY A 473 9.20 -27.03 -5.15
C GLY A 473 9.79 -28.33 -5.68
N GLN A 474 10.87 -28.86 -5.10
CA GLN A 474 11.50 -30.11 -5.55
C GLN A 474 10.89 -31.36 -4.88
N GLU A 475 10.19 -31.18 -3.76
CA GLU A 475 9.62 -32.26 -2.98
C GLU A 475 8.40 -32.91 -3.65
N LYS A 476 8.18 -34.20 -3.35
CA LYS A 476 7.01 -34.94 -3.85
C LYS A 476 5.68 -34.40 -3.33
N THR A 477 5.68 -33.81 -2.14
CA THR A 477 4.50 -33.23 -1.49
C THR A 477 4.73 -31.75 -1.27
N VAL A 478 3.66 -30.96 -1.32
CA VAL A 478 3.76 -29.54 -0.92
C VAL A 478 3.87 -29.46 0.61
N PRO A 479 4.56 -28.44 1.14
CA PRO A 479 4.60 -28.17 2.58
C PRO A 479 3.18 -28.04 3.15
N VAL A 480 2.97 -28.62 4.34
CA VAL A 480 1.68 -28.57 5.01
C VAL A 480 1.52 -27.18 5.61
N PHE A 481 0.52 -26.44 5.16
CA PHE A 481 0.18 -25.16 5.75
C PHE A 481 -0.23 -25.36 7.22
N GLN A 482 0.44 -24.62 8.10
CA GLN A 482 0.24 -24.69 9.55
C GLN A 482 -0.03 -23.29 10.10
N TRP A 483 -0.62 -23.25 11.29
CA TRP A 483 -0.76 -22.02 12.06
C TRP A 483 -0.44 -22.31 13.52
N GLU A 484 0.14 -21.32 14.19
CA GLU A 484 0.53 -21.40 15.59
C GLU A 484 0.06 -20.15 16.37
N GLY A 485 -0.05 -20.31 17.69
CA GLY A 485 -0.62 -19.31 18.61
C GLY A 485 -1.92 -19.78 19.27
N ASP A 486 -2.19 -19.30 20.49
CA ASP A 486 -3.44 -19.57 21.19
C ASP A 486 -4.23 -18.27 21.43
N LYS A 487 -5.42 -18.22 20.85
CA LYS A 487 -6.42 -17.15 21.06
C LYS A 487 -6.77 -16.97 22.54
N ALA A 488 -6.67 -18.03 23.35
CA ALA A 488 -6.93 -18.00 24.78
C ALA A 488 -5.81 -17.33 25.60
N ASP A 489 -4.57 -17.32 25.09
CA ASP A 489 -3.41 -16.76 25.80
C ASP A 489 -3.28 -15.23 25.63
N ALA A 490 -3.97 -14.64 24.64
CA ALA A 490 -4.04 -13.19 24.42
C ALA A 490 -5.45 -12.68 24.06
N PRO A 491 -6.44 -12.80 24.97
CA PRO A 491 -7.82 -12.43 24.69
C PRO A 491 -7.97 -10.95 24.33
N GLY A 492 -8.53 -10.67 23.15
CA GLY A 492 -8.80 -9.29 22.69
C GLY A 492 -7.66 -8.59 21.96
N LYS A 493 -6.54 -9.28 21.70
CA LYS A 493 -5.44 -8.75 20.88
C LYS A 493 -5.50 -9.32 19.46
N ALA A 494 -5.74 -8.45 18.47
CA ALA A 494 -5.72 -8.83 17.06
C ALA A 494 -4.29 -9.25 16.63
N GLY A 495 -4.19 -10.14 15.65
CA GLY A 495 -2.91 -10.56 15.05
C GLY A 495 -2.02 -11.40 15.97
N THR A 496 -2.58 -12.40 16.65
CA THR A 496 -1.84 -13.29 17.58
C THR A 496 -1.50 -14.64 16.97
N ILE A 497 -2.19 -15.05 15.91
CA ILE A 497 -1.91 -16.25 15.13
C ILE A 497 -0.96 -15.90 13.98
N VAL A 498 0.03 -16.76 13.78
CA VAL A 498 1.00 -16.67 12.68
C VAL A 498 0.79 -17.88 11.76
N LEU A 499 0.88 -17.65 10.46
CA LEU A 499 0.85 -18.70 9.46
C LEU A 499 2.30 -19.19 9.26
N ASN A 500 2.51 -20.50 9.35
CA ASN A 500 3.78 -21.11 8.97
C ASN A 500 3.60 -21.60 7.53
N ASP A 501 3.76 -20.67 6.61
CA ASP A 501 3.61 -20.88 5.19
C ASP A 501 4.94 -20.68 4.43
N ASP A 502 4.99 -21.30 3.26
CA ASP A 502 6.09 -21.16 2.32
C ASP A 502 5.81 -20.01 1.34
N ASP A 503 5.05 -18.99 1.74
CA ASP A 503 4.54 -17.92 0.86
C ASP A 503 5.67 -17.23 0.13
N TRP A 504 6.71 -16.83 0.86
CA TRP A 504 7.87 -16.20 0.26
C TRP A 504 8.65 -17.13 -0.65
N ASN A 505 8.70 -18.42 -0.35
CA ASN A 505 9.34 -19.42 -1.20
C ASN A 505 8.58 -19.58 -2.51
N VAL A 506 7.26 -19.69 -2.44
CA VAL A 506 6.35 -19.78 -3.59
C VAL A 506 6.40 -18.51 -4.41
N PHE A 507 6.21 -17.34 -3.77
CA PHE A 507 6.22 -16.05 -4.42
C PHE A 507 7.51 -15.81 -5.21
N SER A 508 8.65 -15.96 -4.54
CA SER A 508 9.93 -15.60 -5.13
C SER A 508 10.33 -16.57 -6.24
N SER A 509 10.11 -17.88 -6.04
CA SER A 509 10.42 -18.88 -7.08
C SER A 509 9.53 -18.72 -8.32
N ALA A 510 8.26 -18.34 -8.13
CA ALA A 510 7.35 -18.10 -9.24
C ALA A 510 7.74 -16.83 -10.02
N ARG A 511 8.06 -15.74 -9.32
CA ARG A 511 8.46 -14.46 -9.94
C ARG A 511 9.81 -14.50 -10.65
N SER A 512 10.78 -15.25 -10.12
CA SER A 512 12.09 -15.46 -10.76
C SER A 512 12.03 -16.36 -11.99
N GLY A 513 10.94 -17.13 -12.15
CA GLY A 513 10.82 -18.10 -13.23
C GLY A 513 11.69 -19.35 -13.01
N TYR A 514 12.02 -19.66 -11.75
CA TYR A 514 12.82 -20.83 -11.39
C TYR A 514 12.22 -22.13 -11.94
N THR A 515 12.98 -22.83 -12.78
CA THR A 515 12.49 -24.03 -13.49
C THR A 515 12.69 -25.34 -12.73
N GLY A 516 13.31 -25.31 -11.55
CA GLY A 516 13.53 -26.51 -10.73
C GLY A 516 12.28 -26.97 -9.95
N ILE A 517 11.15 -26.29 -10.12
CA ILE A 517 9.86 -26.64 -9.52
C ILE A 517 9.28 -27.89 -10.20
N ARG A 518 8.78 -28.86 -9.42
CA ARG A 518 8.09 -30.03 -9.99
C ARG A 518 6.81 -29.62 -10.70
N SER A 519 6.45 -30.36 -11.76
CA SER A 519 5.15 -30.19 -12.42
C SER A 519 3.99 -30.34 -11.42
N GLY A 520 3.03 -29.42 -11.49
CA GLY A 520 1.85 -29.38 -10.63
C GLY A 520 2.10 -28.96 -9.17
N TYR A 521 3.32 -28.53 -8.81
CA TYR A 521 3.62 -28.09 -7.44
C TYR A 521 2.71 -26.94 -6.98
N TYR A 522 2.58 -25.89 -7.79
CA TYR A 522 1.79 -24.72 -7.44
C TYR A 522 0.29 -25.03 -7.38
N ASP A 523 -0.22 -25.88 -8.29
CA ASP A 523 -1.59 -26.38 -8.27
C ASP A 523 -1.89 -27.12 -6.95
N ASP A 524 -0.99 -28.02 -6.54
CA ASP A 524 -1.12 -28.76 -5.28
C ASP A 524 -1.01 -27.84 -4.05
N TRP A 525 -0.14 -26.82 -4.12
CA TRP A 525 0.07 -25.86 -3.04
C TRP A 525 -1.18 -25.02 -2.84
N PHE A 526 -1.73 -24.42 -3.90
CA PHE A 526 -2.96 -23.62 -3.81
C PHE A 526 -4.15 -24.45 -3.32
N LYS A 527 -4.29 -25.69 -3.81
CA LYS A 527 -5.31 -26.63 -3.30
C LYS A 527 -5.12 -26.92 -1.81
N GLY A 528 -3.88 -27.05 -1.35
CA GLY A 528 -3.52 -27.18 0.06
C GLY A 528 -4.00 -25.97 0.87
N ILE A 529 -3.68 -24.75 0.42
CA ILE A 529 -4.12 -23.50 1.04
C ILE A 529 -5.65 -23.43 1.14
N GLN A 530 -6.39 -23.74 0.07
CA GLN A 530 -7.86 -23.76 0.10
C GLN A 530 -8.42 -24.69 1.19
N GLY A 531 -7.84 -25.89 1.32
CA GLY A 531 -8.25 -26.88 2.33
C GLY A 531 -7.89 -26.45 3.75
N GLU A 532 -6.71 -25.90 3.94
CA GLU A 532 -6.19 -25.56 5.27
C GLU A 532 -6.83 -24.28 5.82
N LEU A 533 -7.09 -23.26 4.98
CA LEU A 533 -7.89 -22.11 5.38
C LEU A 533 -9.33 -22.52 5.75
N GLN A 534 -9.91 -23.51 5.05
CA GLN A 534 -11.20 -24.06 5.47
C GLN A 534 -11.10 -24.76 6.84
N ARG A 535 -9.99 -25.50 7.10
CA ARG A 535 -9.73 -26.11 8.42
C ARG A 535 -9.57 -25.06 9.52
N MET A 536 -8.93 -23.92 9.24
CA MET A 536 -8.84 -22.78 10.17
C MET A 536 -10.22 -22.21 10.50
N LYS A 537 -11.05 -21.98 9.48
CA LYS A 537 -12.41 -21.48 9.65
C LYS A 537 -13.26 -22.44 10.48
N ASP A 538 -13.15 -23.74 10.22
CA ASP A 538 -13.84 -24.79 10.98
C ASP A 538 -13.36 -24.84 12.44
N ALA A 539 -12.08 -24.52 12.69
CA ALA A 539 -11.51 -24.31 14.01
C ALA A 539 -11.91 -22.99 14.67
N LYS A 540 -12.78 -22.18 14.03
CA LYS A 540 -13.30 -20.89 14.51
C LYS A 540 -12.23 -19.81 14.69
N ILE A 541 -11.19 -19.87 13.87
CA ILE A 541 -10.19 -18.81 13.77
C ILE A 541 -10.77 -17.70 12.90
N GLY A 542 -10.90 -16.49 13.46
CA GLY A 542 -11.31 -15.29 12.75
C GLY A 542 -10.15 -14.70 11.94
N ASP A 543 -10.50 -13.86 10.98
CA ASP A 543 -9.56 -13.06 10.17
C ASP A 543 -8.63 -12.19 11.02
N GLN A 544 -9.17 -11.48 12.01
CA GLN A 544 -8.41 -10.61 12.91
C GLN A 544 -7.62 -11.37 13.98
N ASP A 545 -7.81 -12.69 14.10
CA ASP A 545 -6.96 -13.50 14.98
C ASP A 545 -5.56 -13.69 14.34
N VAL A 546 -5.45 -13.64 13.01
CA VAL A 546 -4.23 -13.90 12.22
C VAL A 546 -3.56 -12.60 11.80
N LYS A 547 -2.27 -12.41 12.05
CA LYS A 547 -1.55 -11.16 11.68
C LYS A 547 -1.83 -10.73 10.25
N MET A 548 -2.14 -9.44 10.06
CA MET A 548 -2.50 -8.89 8.75
C MET A 548 -1.43 -9.13 7.68
N THR A 549 -0.16 -9.05 8.06
CA THR A 549 0.99 -9.35 7.20
C THR A 549 0.99 -10.75 6.60
N GLU A 550 0.40 -11.74 7.28
CA GLU A 550 0.29 -13.10 6.74
C GLU A 550 -0.74 -13.16 5.60
N TRP A 551 -1.85 -12.42 5.70
CA TRP A 551 -2.83 -12.35 4.62
C TRP A 551 -2.27 -11.66 3.37
N GLU A 552 -1.51 -10.59 3.56
CA GLU A 552 -0.90 -9.81 2.47
C GLU A 552 0.15 -10.65 1.72
N LYS A 553 1.02 -11.36 2.45
CA LYS A 553 1.99 -12.32 1.90
C LYS A 553 1.31 -13.44 1.12
N LEU A 554 0.23 -13.99 1.67
CA LEU A 554 -0.51 -15.07 1.03
C LEU A 554 -1.16 -14.63 -0.27
N VAL A 555 -1.75 -13.42 -0.31
CA VAL A 555 -2.30 -12.83 -1.53
C VAL A 555 -1.23 -12.66 -2.60
N LEU A 556 -0.05 -12.16 -2.24
CA LEU A 556 1.09 -12.04 -3.15
C LEU A 556 1.50 -13.41 -3.70
N ALA A 557 1.69 -14.39 -2.82
CA ALA A 557 2.10 -15.74 -3.19
C ALA A 557 1.10 -16.42 -4.14
N ILE A 558 -0.20 -16.40 -3.81
CA ILE A 558 -1.29 -16.93 -4.67
C ILE A 558 -1.30 -16.25 -6.04
N THR A 559 -1.20 -14.92 -6.05
CA THR A 559 -1.25 -14.14 -7.30
C THR A 559 -0.04 -14.46 -8.20
N SER A 560 1.15 -14.60 -7.61
CA SER A 560 2.39 -14.85 -8.35
C SER A 560 2.40 -16.18 -9.13
N ILE A 561 1.62 -17.17 -8.67
CA ILE A 561 1.50 -18.48 -9.32
C ILE A 561 0.33 -18.57 -10.31
N GLY A 562 -0.35 -17.45 -10.58
CA GLY A 562 -1.46 -17.39 -11.54
C GLY A 562 -2.79 -17.89 -10.98
N TYR A 563 -2.95 -17.92 -9.66
CA TYR A 563 -4.24 -18.18 -9.02
C TYR A 563 -4.81 -16.89 -8.44
N ASP A 564 -6.12 -16.86 -8.25
CA ASP A 564 -6.83 -15.70 -7.73
C ASP A 564 -7.15 -15.92 -6.24
N PRO A 565 -6.69 -15.05 -5.33
CA PRO A 565 -7.00 -15.15 -3.90
C PRO A 565 -8.50 -15.04 -3.62
N ARG A 566 -9.30 -14.46 -4.53
CA ARG A 566 -10.76 -14.43 -4.42
C ARG A 566 -11.38 -15.82 -4.57
N ASP A 567 -10.65 -16.83 -5.07
CA ASP A 567 -11.13 -18.21 -5.13
C ASP A 567 -10.99 -18.98 -3.79
N ILE A 568 -10.43 -18.34 -2.75
CA ILE A 568 -10.53 -18.83 -1.38
C ILE A 568 -11.97 -18.64 -0.88
N LYS A 569 -12.61 -19.74 -0.45
CA LYS A 569 -14.00 -19.75 0.07
C LYS A 569 -14.08 -19.45 1.56
N ALA A 570 -13.04 -19.78 2.31
CA ALA A 570 -13.02 -19.68 3.76
C ALA A 570 -13.00 -18.21 4.22
N TYR A 571 -12.17 -17.39 3.58
CA TYR A 571 -11.95 -15.99 3.93
C TYR A 571 -11.99 -15.13 2.66
N ASP A 572 -12.50 -13.90 2.77
CA ASP A 572 -12.37 -12.91 1.70
C ASP A 572 -11.06 -12.15 1.87
N LEU A 573 -10.01 -12.65 1.23
CA LEU A 573 -8.67 -12.13 1.46
C LEU A 573 -8.53 -10.67 1.03
N ILE A 574 -9.23 -10.25 -0.03
CA ILE A 574 -9.16 -8.87 -0.53
C ILE A 574 -9.87 -7.91 0.43
N ASP A 575 -11.02 -8.29 0.97
CA ASP A 575 -11.72 -7.53 2.02
C ASP A 575 -10.82 -7.39 3.28
N ILE A 576 -10.19 -8.49 3.71
CA ILE A 576 -9.32 -8.50 4.90
C ILE A 576 -8.12 -7.55 4.74
N ILE A 577 -7.35 -7.69 3.65
CA ILE A 577 -6.13 -6.89 3.46
C ILE A 577 -6.42 -5.43 3.13
N SER A 578 -7.65 -5.10 2.71
CA SER A 578 -8.05 -3.71 2.48
C SER A 578 -8.67 -3.07 3.72
N ASN A 579 -8.92 -3.79 4.81
CA ASN A 579 -9.62 -3.24 5.97
C ASN A 579 -8.75 -2.27 6.80
N LYS A 580 -9.06 -0.96 6.76
CA LYS A 580 -8.32 0.09 7.49
C LYS A 580 -8.40 -0.06 9.00
N ASN A 581 -9.54 -0.53 9.52
CA ASN A 581 -9.70 -0.72 10.96
C ASN A 581 -8.79 -1.85 11.45
N TYR A 582 -8.64 -2.90 10.63
CA TYR A 582 -7.71 -3.96 10.95
C TYR A 582 -6.26 -3.45 10.88
N LEU A 583 -5.91 -2.76 9.78
CA LEU A 583 -4.59 -2.15 9.59
C LEU A 583 -4.16 -1.28 10.79
N HIS A 584 -5.02 -0.35 11.21
CA HIS A 584 -4.71 0.55 12.33
C HIS A 584 -4.66 -0.16 13.68
N SER A 585 -5.54 -1.14 13.92
CA SER A 585 -5.59 -1.84 15.20
C SER A 585 -4.50 -2.89 15.38
N ALA A 586 -3.95 -3.43 14.28
CA ALA A 586 -2.87 -4.39 14.33
C ALA A 586 -1.55 -3.75 14.79
N GLY A 587 -1.33 -2.46 14.50
CA GLY A 587 -0.12 -1.73 14.89
C GLY A 587 1.18 -2.37 14.36
N LEU A 588 1.08 -3.11 13.25
CA LEU A 588 2.18 -3.85 12.65
C LEU A 588 2.96 -2.93 11.71
N MET A 589 4.25 -2.83 11.95
CA MET A 589 5.17 -2.10 11.07
C MET A 589 5.14 -2.72 9.66
N PHE A 590 5.08 -1.87 8.62
CA PHE A 590 5.01 -2.23 7.20
C PHE A 590 3.75 -2.96 6.70
N SER A 591 2.74 -3.20 7.53
CA SER A 591 1.49 -3.83 7.03
C SER A 591 0.86 -3.01 5.90
N GLU A 592 0.88 -1.68 6.00
CA GLU A 592 0.35 -0.81 4.94
C GLU A 592 1.09 -1.00 3.61
N ALA A 593 2.42 -1.11 3.65
CA ALA A 593 3.22 -1.38 2.45
C ALA A 593 2.89 -2.74 1.82
N TYR A 594 2.73 -3.78 2.64
CA TYR A 594 2.37 -5.11 2.16
C TYR A 594 0.93 -5.16 1.62
N ALA A 595 -0.02 -4.45 2.24
CA ALA A 595 -1.37 -4.26 1.72
C ALA A 595 -1.33 -3.59 0.35
N ASP A 596 -0.54 -2.53 0.18
CA ASP A 596 -0.37 -1.85 -1.10
C ASP A 596 0.17 -2.80 -2.17
N TYR A 597 1.23 -3.56 -1.87
CA TYR A 597 1.78 -4.56 -2.79
C TYR A 597 0.74 -5.61 -3.18
N ALA A 598 0.05 -6.17 -2.18
CA ALA A 598 -0.92 -7.22 -2.39
C ALA A 598 -2.12 -6.72 -3.21
N LEU A 599 -2.68 -5.55 -2.88
CA LEU A 599 -3.83 -4.95 -3.57
C LEU A 599 -3.49 -4.48 -4.98
N THR A 600 -2.26 -4.04 -5.23
CA THR A 600 -1.82 -3.62 -6.57
C THR A 600 -1.27 -4.75 -7.42
N SER A 601 -0.88 -5.89 -6.82
CA SER A 601 -0.22 -7.01 -7.52
C SER A 601 -0.95 -7.50 -8.77
N TYR A 602 -2.29 -7.43 -8.79
CA TYR A 602 -3.08 -7.64 -10.01
C TYR A 602 -4.26 -6.64 -10.10
N ASN A 603 -4.05 -5.41 -9.60
CA ASN A 603 -5.07 -4.35 -9.54
C ASN A 603 -6.36 -4.75 -8.76
N TYR A 604 -6.25 -5.56 -7.71
CA TYR A 604 -7.40 -5.88 -6.84
C TYR A 604 -8.01 -4.64 -6.18
N ILE A 605 -7.21 -3.57 -6.02
CA ILE A 605 -7.67 -2.27 -5.52
C ILE A 605 -8.91 -1.72 -6.27
N ASP A 606 -9.06 -2.04 -7.57
CA ASP A 606 -10.20 -1.59 -8.37
C ASP A 606 -11.50 -2.35 -8.05
N HIS A 607 -11.40 -3.41 -7.25
CA HIS A 607 -12.52 -4.24 -6.79
C HIS A 607 -12.84 -4.06 -5.30
N VAL A 608 -12.07 -3.24 -4.58
CA VAL A 608 -12.29 -2.95 -3.15
C VAL A 608 -13.51 -2.05 -2.97
N LEU A 609 -14.24 -2.26 -1.87
CA LEU A 609 -15.41 -1.46 -1.51
C LEU A 609 -15.03 0.00 -1.21
N ASN A 610 -15.68 0.94 -1.89
CA ASN A 610 -15.54 2.37 -1.57
C ASN A 610 -16.57 2.77 -0.49
N ASP A 611 -16.34 2.31 0.75
CA ASP A 611 -17.22 2.53 1.90
C ASP A 611 -16.60 3.38 3.02
N GLY A 612 -15.35 3.84 2.82
CA GLY A 612 -14.57 4.60 3.80
C GLY A 612 -13.85 3.76 4.86
N ASN A 613 -14.18 2.47 5.00
CA ASN A 613 -13.51 1.55 5.93
C ASN A 613 -12.39 0.75 5.26
N HIS A 614 -12.34 0.73 3.94
CA HIS A 614 -11.33 0.02 3.18
C HIS A 614 -10.32 0.96 2.49
N ILE A 615 -9.12 0.45 2.26
CA ILE A 615 -8.04 1.05 1.46
C ILE A 615 -8.56 1.18 0.03
N ASP A 616 -8.77 2.42 -0.40
CA ASP A 616 -9.10 2.74 -1.78
C ASP A 616 -7.89 3.39 -2.46
N ARG A 617 -8.00 3.60 -3.77
CA ARG A 617 -6.92 4.19 -4.57
C ARG A 617 -6.49 5.57 -4.06
N ASN A 618 -7.43 6.38 -3.56
CA ASN A 618 -7.10 7.69 -3.01
C ASN A 618 -6.25 7.56 -1.73
N TYR A 619 -6.61 6.64 -0.84
CA TYR A 619 -5.85 6.37 0.37
C TYR A 619 -4.40 5.94 0.07
N MET A 620 -4.18 5.01 -0.86
CA MET A 620 -2.82 4.60 -1.25
C MET A 620 -2.04 5.75 -1.88
N GLU A 621 -2.70 6.59 -2.67
CA GLU A 621 -2.07 7.77 -3.27
C GLU A 621 -1.66 8.78 -2.20
N GLU A 622 -2.52 9.07 -1.23
CA GLU A 622 -2.18 9.92 -0.07
C GLU A 622 -0.98 9.35 0.71
N SER A 623 -1.00 8.05 1.00
CA SER A 623 0.11 7.36 1.70
C SER A 623 1.42 7.41 0.90
N THR A 624 1.36 7.28 -0.43
CA THR A 624 2.51 7.40 -1.32
C THR A 624 3.13 8.81 -1.25
N HIS A 625 2.30 9.86 -1.28
CA HIS A 625 2.75 11.25 -1.18
C HIS A 625 3.32 11.57 0.21
N ASP A 626 2.69 11.06 1.27
CA ASP A 626 3.21 11.21 2.64
C ASP A 626 4.55 10.46 2.82
N GLY A 627 4.68 9.28 2.23
CA GLY A 627 5.94 8.53 2.13
C GLY A 627 7.04 9.35 1.48
N ALA A 628 6.77 9.95 0.31
CA ALA A 628 7.73 10.82 -0.39
C ALA A 628 8.16 12.03 0.46
N LYS A 629 7.23 12.63 1.19
CA LYS A 629 7.52 13.73 2.14
C LYS A 629 8.41 13.27 3.31
N ASN A 630 8.20 12.06 3.82
CA ASN A 630 8.98 11.52 4.93
C ASN A 630 10.45 11.26 4.57
N VAL A 631 10.72 10.85 3.33
CA VAL A 631 12.08 10.66 2.81
C VAL A 631 12.92 11.93 2.96
N TYR A 632 12.34 13.09 2.66
CA TYR A 632 13.02 14.38 2.82
C TYR A 632 13.38 14.74 4.26
N ASN A 633 12.59 14.25 5.21
CA ASN A 633 12.86 14.47 6.62
C ASN A 633 13.95 13.51 7.16
N GLY A 634 14.50 12.63 6.32
CA GLY A 634 15.60 11.73 6.67
C GLY A 634 15.21 10.64 7.70
N LYS A 635 13.93 10.28 7.77
CA LYS A 635 13.39 9.34 8.77
C LYS A 635 13.10 7.96 8.19
N GLY A 636 13.38 6.93 8.98
CA GLY A 636 13.04 5.53 8.71
C GLY A 636 11.61 5.19 9.15
N ALA A 637 11.18 3.96 8.89
CA ALA A 637 9.83 3.50 9.26
C ALA A 637 9.56 3.51 10.78
N ASP A 638 10.59 3.45 11.61
CA ASP A 638 10.53 3.60 13.07
C ASP A 638 10.70 5.05 13.54
N GLY A 639 10.77 6.01 12.61
CA GLY A 639 11.04 7.41 12.91
C GLY A 639 12.51 7.72 13.22
N SER A 640 13.40 6.73 13.18
CA SER A 640 14.83 6.92 13.39
C SER A 640 15.47 7.74 12.26
N HIS A 641 16.47 8.54 12.59
CA HIS A 641 17.25 9.26 11.59
C HIS A 641 18.23 8.29 10.92
N ILE A 642 18.24 8.24 9.59
CA ILE A 642 19.23 7.42 8.85
C ILE A 642 20.46 8.25 8.54
N SER A 643 21.64 7.67 8.72
CA SER A 643 22.87 8.35 8.33
C SER A 643 22.92 8.51 6.81
N ALA A 644 23.34 9.68 6.31
CA ALA A 644 23.35 10.02 4.87
C ALA A 644 24.21 9.09 3.98
N ASN A 645 24.90 8.10 4.55
CA ASN A 645 25.70 7.13 3.83
C ASN A 645 25.35 5.69 4.16
N SER A 646 24.35 5.42 4.99
CA SER A 646 23.93 4.05 5.29
C SER A 646 22.64 3.70 4.55
N SER A 647 22.54 2.48 4.06
CA SER A 647 21.30 1.92 3.52
C SER A 647 20.67 0.99 4.54
N ALA A 648 20.17 1.50 5.66
CA ALA A 648 19.54 0.64 6.67
C ALA A 648 18.30 -0.09 6.11
N ASP A 649 18.09 -1.35 6.53
CA ASP A 649 16.99 -2.21 6.06
C ASP A 649 15.64 -1.51 6.17
N MET A 650 15.34 -0.95 7.34
CA MET A 650 14.04 -0.35 7.65
C MET A 650 13.75 0.89 6.82
N TRP A 651 14.77 1.67 6.49
CA TRP A 651 14.62 2.83 5.60
C TRP A 651 14.39 2.39 4.17
N THR A 652 15.17 1.41 3.73
CA THR A 652 15.07 0.85 2.38
C THR A 652 13.69 0.25 2.13
N MET A 653 13.14 -0.47 3.11
CA MET A 653 11.77 -0.99 3.08
C MET A 653 10.72 0.12 3.05
N ALA A 654 10.93 1.24 3.74
CA ALA A 654 10.02 2.38 3.72
C ALA A 654 9.97 3.09 2.33
N LEU A 655 11.01 2.93 1.51
CA LEU A 655 11.08 3.50 0.17
C LEU A 655 10.36 2.65 -0.89
N GLN A 656 10.18 1.36 -0.65
CA GLN A 656 9.64 0.43 -1.65
C GLN A 656 8.23 0.81 -2.14
N PRO A 657 7.26 1.24 -1.29
CA PRO A 657 5.93 1.64 -1.76
C PRO A 657 5.99 2.80 -2.74
N ILE A 658 6.82 3.81 -2.47
CA ILE A 658 6.94 4.98 -3.35
C ILE A 658 7.83 4.69 -4.57
N ALA A 659 8.80 3.77 -4.45
CA ALA A 659 9.66 3.37 -5.55
C ALA A 659 8.87 2.82 -6.74
N ALA A 660 7.78 2.09 -6.47
CA ALA A 660 6.88 1.56 -7.51
C ALA A 660 6.19 2.65 -8.37
N TYR A 661 6.09 3.88 -7.86
CA TYR A 661 5.50 5.02 -8.56
C TYR A 661 6.54 6.00 -9.11
N TYR A 662 7.82 5.69 -8.95
CA TYR A 662 8.90 6.54 -9.42
C TYR A 662 8.92 6.63 -10.94
N ASN A 663 9.01 7.85 -11.45
CA ASN A 663 9.22 8.10 -12.88
C ASN A 663 10.29 9.18 -13.05
N ALA A 664 11.46 8.77 -13.56
CA ALA A 664 12.59 9.66 -13.81
C ALA A 664 12.25 10.83 -14.77
N ASN A 665 11.20 10.68 -15.60
CA ASN A 665 10.76 11.69 -16.56
C ASN A 665 9.66 12.62 -16.04
N ALA A 666 9.16 12.42 -14.81
CA ALA A 666 8.12 13.28 -14.24
C ALA A 666 8.62 14.73 -14.08
N LYS A 667 7.71 15.68 -14.26
CA LYS A 667 7.96 17.13 -14.26
C LYS A 667 7.08 17.82 -13.23
N GLU A 668 7.46 19.03 -12.85
CA GLU A 668 6.65 19.85 -11.93
C GLU A 668 5.21 19.97 -12.46
N GLY A 669 4.24 19.60 -11.62
CA GLY A 669 2.82 19.51 -11.96
C GLY A 669 2.31 18.10 -12.33
N ASP A 670 3.20 17.14 -12.58
CA ASP A 670 2.82 15.74 -12.72
C ASP A 670 2.40 15.16 -11.36
N LYS A 671 1.49 14.18 -11.40
CA LYS A 671 0.85 13.59 -10.20
C LYS A 671 1.86 13.15 -9.14
N TYR A 672 2.90 12.41 -9.54
CA TYR A 672 3.92 11.84 -8.65
C TYR A 672 5.27 12.57 -8.75
N TYR A 673 5.26 13.88 -9.00
CA TYR A 673 6.51 14.65 -9.11
C TYR A 673 7.28 14.68 -7.79
N ASP A 674 6.60 14.78 -6.66
CA ASP A 674 7.20 14.69 -5.32
C ASP A 674 7.88 13.33 -5.07
N VAL A 675 7.25 12.22 -5.52
CA VAL A 675 7.86 10.89 -5.50
C VAL A 675 9.15 10.86 -6.32
N LYS A 676 9.15 11.48 -7.52
CA LYS A 676 10.37 11.63 -8.30
C LYS A 676 11.46 12.33 -7.50
N GLN A 677 11.14 13.49 -6.92
CA GLN A 677 12.15 14.26 -6.21
C GLN A 677 12.66 13.49 -4.97
N ALA A 678 11.79 12.76 -4.25
CA ALA A 678 12.15 11.95 -3.08
C ALA A 678 13.06 10.77 -3.47
N MET A 679 12.73 10.09 -4.56
CA MET A 679 13.52 8.96 -5.07
C MET A 679 14.83 9.41 -5.71
N ASP A 680 14.90 10.57 -6.37
CA ASP A 680 16.18 11.15 -6.81
C ASP A 680 17.13 11.34 -5.62
N TYR A 681 16.60 11.89 -4.51
CA TYR A 681 17.37 12.03 -3.27
C TYR A 681 17.79 10.67 -2.70
N ALA A 682 16.88 9.69 -2.65
CA ALA A 682 17.18 8.35 -2.14
C ALA A 682 18.22 7.61 -3.00
N LEU A 683 18.15 7.74 -4.33
CA LEU A 683 19.10 7.15 -5.26
C LEU A 683 20.50 7.76 -5.10
N ASP A 684 20.60 9.06 -4.80
CA ASP A 684 21.86 9.70 -4.46
C ASP A 684 22.43 9.16 -3.13
N GLN A 685 21.57 8.90 -2.13
CA GLN A 685 22.00 8.27 -0.88
C GLN A 685 22.45 6.83 -1.10
N PHE A 686 21.75 6.01 -1.90
CA PHE A 686 22.20 4.66 -2.25
C PHE A 686 23.55 4.69 -2.96
N SER A 687 23.74 5.61 -3.92
CA SER A 687 25.05 5.80 -4.57
C SER A 687 26.14 6.19 -3.56
N ASN A 688 25.83 6.98 -2.54
CA ASN A 688 26.77 7.35 -1.48
C ASN A 688 26.99 6.25 -0.44
N SER A 689 26.04 5.33 -0.27
CA SER A 689 26.13 4.18 0.63
C SER A 689 26.77 2.95 -0.02
N GLN A 690 26.96 2.98 -1.34
CA GLN A 690 27.61 1.90 -2.05
C GLN A 690 29.11 1.85 -1.74
N THR A 691 29.56 0.66 -1.39
CA THR A 691 30.94 0.34 -1.08
C THR A 691 31.76 0.19 -2.37
N TYR A 692 33.07 0.11 -2.23
CA TYR A 692 33.98 -0.16 -3.34
C TYR A 692 33.82 -1.57 -3.94
N THR A 693 33.19 -2.53 -3.24
CA THR A 693 32.92 -3.87 -3.79
C THR A 693 31.64 -3.92 -4.62
N GLY A 694 30.85 -2.84 -4.61
CA GLY A 694 29.55 -2.74 -5.28
C GLY A 694 28.37 -3.07 -4.39
N SER A 695 28.59 -3.58 -3.16
CA SER A 695 27.54 -3.78 -2.15
C SER A 695 27.14 -2.46 -1.49
N PHE A 696 26.11 -2.48 -0.63
CA PHE A 696 25.65 -1.32 0.12
C PHE A 696 25.89 -1.49 1.62
N TRP A 697 26.41 -0.42 2.24
CA TRP A 697 26.80 -0.38 3.64
C TRP A 697 25.60 -0.26 4.57
N GLY A 698 25.42 -1.24 5.46
CA GLY A 698 24.32 -1.32 6.42
C GLY A 698 24.61 -0.69 7.79
N GLY A 699 25.83 -0.20 8.03
CA GLY A 699 26.25 0.32 9.33
C GLY A 699 27.33 -0.51 10.01
N HIS A 700 27.34 -0.51 11.34
CA HIS A 700 28.26 -1.30 12.15
C HIS A 700 27.54 -2.51 12.77
N THR A 701 28.23 -3.63 12.87
CA THR A 701 27.74 -4.81 13.60
C THR A 701 27.78 -4.56 15.13
N SER A 702 27.16 -5.44 15.91
CA SER A 702 27.18 -5.38 17.38
C SER A 702 28.60 -5.42 17.98
N ASP A 703 29.55 -5.99 17.23
CA ASP A 703 30.94 -6.12 17.63
C ASP A 703 31.79 -4.90 17.20
N GLY A 704 31.18 -3.93 16.52
CA GLY A 704 31.82 -2.70 16.04
C GLY A 704 32.52 -2.84 14.69
N ASP A 705 32.37 -3.97 13.99
CA ASP A 705 32.88 -4.18 12.64
C ASP A 705 31.97 -3.55 11.57
N PHE A 706 32.51 -3.29 10.38
CA PHE A 706 31.72 -2.78 9.26
C PHE A 706 30.85 -3.88 8.66
N ASP A 707 29.56 -3.59 8.50
CA ASP A 707 28.66 -4.47 7.77
C ASP A 707 28.69 -4.16 6.27
N LEU A 708 29.71 -4.69 5.60
CA LEU A 708 30.01 -4.40 4.19
C LEU A 708 29.08 -5.13 3.22
N ASN A 709 28.60 -6.32 3.55
CA ASN A 709 27.87 -7.17 2.61
C ASN A 709 26.75 -7.93 3.31
N ASN A 710 25.97 -7.23 4.16
CA ASN A 710 24.76 -7.78 4.75
C ASN A 710 23.81 -8.24 3.64
N PRO A 711 23.56 -9.54 3.48
CA PRO A 711 22.75 -10.02 2.38
C PRO A 711 21.27 -9.62 2.53
N TRP A 712 20.76 -9.42 3.75
CA TRP A 712 19.37 -8.97 3.98
C TRP A 712 19.18 -7.51 3.59
N THR A 713 20.03 -6.63 4.11
CA THR A 713 20.02 -5.21 3.78
C THR A 713 20.15 -5.01 2.27
N ASN A 714 21.14 -5.66 1.67
CA ASN A 714 21.41 -5.54 0.25
C ASN A 714 20.23 -6.07 -0.58
N ALA A 715 19.60 -7.18 -0.19
CA ALA A 715 18.39 -7.65 -0.86
C ALA A 715 17.25 -6.62 -0.81
N GLN A 716 17.06 -5.91 0.30
CA GLN A 716 16.08 -4.82 0.38
C GLN A 716 16.45 -3.68 -0.58
N VAL A 717 17.74 -3.31 -0.66
CA VAL A 717 18.22 -2.26 -1.57
C VAL A 717 17.97 -2.65 -3.01
N TYR A 718 18.28 -3.90 -3.37
CA TYR A 718 18.10 -4.42 -4.71
C TYR A 718 16.62 -4.43 -5.12
N MET A 719 15.71 -4.80 -4.19
CA MET A 719 14.27 -4.66 -4.43
C MET A 719 13.89 -3.21 -4.69
N THR A 720 14.30 -2.27 -3.84
CA THR A 720 13.97 -0.84 -4.02
C THR A 720 14.51 -0.28 -5.34
N LEU A 721 15.75 -0.59 -5.72
CA LEU A 721 16.34 -0.15 -6.97
C LEU A 721 15.63 -0.74 -8.19
N GLY A 722 15.31 -2.04 -8.15
CA GLY A 722 14.56 -2.71 -9.22
C GLY A 722 13.13 -2.18 -9.36
N MET A 723 12.44 -1.94 -8.24
CA MET A 723 11.10 -1.34 -8.23
C MET A 723 11.11 0.10 -8.78
N ALA A 724 12.20 0.83 -8.55
CA ALA A 724 12.39 2.18 -9.08
C ALA A 724 12.91 2.20 -10.52
N HIS A 725 13.09 1.04 -11.18
CA HIS A 725 13.68 0.96 -12.52
C HIS A 725 15.02 1.72 -12.64
N ALA A 726 15.84 1.63 -11.58
CA ALA A 726 17.11 2.32 -11.51
C ALA A 726 18.13 1.61 -12.40
N ASN A 727 18.76 2.32 -13.35
CA ASN A 727 19.83 1.74 -14.14
C ASN A 727 21.06 1.44 -13.25
N VAL A 728 21.16 0.20 -12.79
CA VAL A 728 22.20 -0.26 -11.86
C VAL A 728 23.60 -0.36 -12.48
N PHE A 729 23.71 -0.23 -13.81
CA PHE A 729 24.99 -0.13 -14.51
C PHE A 729 25.41 1.31 -14.80
N ASP A 730 24.60 2.31 -14.44
CA ASP A 730 25.01 3.71 -14.52
C ASP A 730 26.29 3.94 -13.70
N LYS A 731 27.14 4.86 -14.17
CA LYS A 731 28.39 5.24 -13.50
C LYS A 731 28.22 5.58 -12.01
N LYS A 732 27.05 6.04 -11.57
CA LYS A 732 26.79 6.32 -10.16
C LYS A 732 26.78 5.05 -9.29
N PHE A 733 26.41 3.90 -9.86
CA PHE A 733 26.32 2.59 -9.20
C PHE A 733 27.48 1.64 -9.53
N VAL A 734 28.52 2.14 -10.19
CA VAL A 734 29.76 1.42 -10.44
C VAL A 734 30.87 2.06 -9.62
N LYS A 735 31.44 1.30 -8.70
CA LYS A 735 32.43 1.78 -7.72
C LYS A 735 33.71 0.98 -7.86
N ASP A 736 34.83 1.63 -8.16
CA ASP A 736 36.11 0.92 -8.38
C ASP A 736 35.97 -0.21 -9.45
N GLY A 737 35.14 0.03 -10.47
CA GLY A 737 34.87 -0.94 -11.54
C GLY A 737 33.96 -2.10 -11.14
N ASN A 738 33.56 -2.19 -9.87
CA ASN A 738 32.63 -3.19 -9.37
C ASN A 738 31.20 -2.69 -9.52
N THR A 739 30.33 -3.55 -10.05
CA THR A 739 28.90 -3.32 -10.12
C THR A 739 28.21 -3.90 -8.89
N ILE A 740 26.91 -3.63 -8.73
CA ILE A 740 26.09 -4.33 -7.73
C ILE A 740 26.15 -5.86 -7.93
N PHE A 741 26.17 -6.31 -9.18
CA PHE A 741 26.31 -7.74 -9.50
C PHE A 741 27.70 -8.29 -9.18
N SER A 742 28.78 -7.50 -9.27
CA SER A 742 30.10 -7.94 -8.77
C SER A 742 30.02 -8.36 -7.30
N ALA A 743 29.37 -7.56 -6.46
CA ALA A 743 29.18 -7.87 -5.04
C ALA A 743 28.29 -9.10 -4.80
N ILE A 744 27.21 -9.25 -5.58
CA ILE A 744 26.34 -10.43 -5.53
C ILE A 744 27.18 -11.68 -5.85
N LEU A 745 27.90 -11.67 -6.97
CA LEU A 745 28.61 -12.82 -7.52
C LEU A 745 29.81 -13.25 -6.67
N GLU A 746 30.48 -12.33 -5.96
CA GLU A 746 31.61 -12.63 -5.07
C GLU A 746 31.25 -13.68 -3.99
N GLY A 747 29.98 -13.69 -3.56
CA GLY A 747 29.49 -14.63 -2.55
C GLY A 747 29.23 -16.06 -3.03
N PHE A 748 29.44 -16.36 -4.32
CA PHE A 748 29.05 -17.63 -4.92
C PHE A 748 30.18 -18.31 -5.69
N ASP A 749 30.26 -19.63 -5.54
CA ASP A 749 31.05 -20.49 -6.39
C ASP A 749 30.09 -21.29 -7.27
N ALA A 750 29.79 -20.74 -8.45
CA ALA A 750 28.87 -21.34 -9.41
C ALA A 750 29.33 -22.75 -9.86
N LYS A 751 30.65 -23.00 -9.90
CA LYS A 751 31.21 -24.29 -10.32
C LYS A 751 30.92 -25.38 -9.28
N ASN A 752 31.07 -25.06 -8.00
CA ASN A 752 30.82 -26.00 -6.91
C ASN A 752 29.38 -25.92 -6.36
N LYS A 753 28.57 -24.99 -6.87
CA LYS A 753 27.21 -24.69 -6.39
C LYS A 753 27.19 -24.37 -4.89
N THR A 754 28.22 -23.68 -4.38
CA THR A 754 28.34 -23.30 -2.97
C THR A 754 28.22 -21.79 -2.79
N THR A 755 27.84 -21.34 -1.60
CA THR A 755 27.80 -19.90 -1.27
C THR A 755 28.37 -19.63 0.12
N GLN A 756 28.96 -18.45 0.31
CA GLN A 756 29.39 -18.00 1.64
C GLN A 756 28.23 -17.91 2.65
N TYR A 757 26.99 -17.84 2.18
CA TYR A 757 25.79 -17.74 3.02
C TYR A 757 25.31 -19.11 3.56
N ASP A 758 25.96 -20.23 3.18
CA ASP A 758 25.56 -21.59 3.58
C ASP A 758 25.59 -21.83 5.10
N ASN A 759 26.38 -21.05 5.84
CA ASN A 759 26.55 -21.19 7.29
C ASN A 759 25.91 -20.06 8.11
N LEU A 760 25.06 -19.24 7.48
CA LEU A 760 24.46 -18.06 8.09
C LEU A 760 22.95 -18.24 8.27
N THR A 761 22.39 -17.67 9.35
CA THR A 761 20.96 -17.69 9.65
C THR A 761 20.19 -16.61 8.87
N TYR A 762 20.40 -16.51 7.56
CA TYR A 762 19.69 -15.56 6.70
C TYR A 762 18.56 -16.27 5.95
N ASP A 763 17.42 -15.57 5.72
CA ASP A 763 16.41 -15.99 4.72
C ASP A 763 17.06 -15.99 3.32
N PRO A 764 17.36 -17.16 2.75
CA PRO A 764 18.03 -17.26 1.47
C PRO A 764 17.12 -16.81 0.31
N VAL A 765 15.80 -16.90 0.47
CA VAL A 765 14.86 -16.57 -0.60
C VAL A 765 14.59 -15.05 -0.67
N GLN A 766 14.81 -14.31 0.42
CA GLN A 766 14.91 -12.85 0.38
C GLN A 766 16.03 -12.39 -0.56
N ILE A 767 17.18 -13.06 -0.52
CA ILE A 767 18.31 -12.76 -1.41
C ILE A 767 17.89 -12.93 -2.87
N CYS A 768 17.20 -14.02 -3.20
CA CYS A 768 16.67 -14.21 -4.55
C CYS A 768 15.67 -13.11 -4.95
N ARG A 769 14.74 -12.68 -4.08
CA ARG A 769 13.82 -11.56 -4.38
C ARG A 769 14.57 -10.28 -4.73
N GLY A 770 15.65 -9.98 -4.00
CA GLY A 770 16.53 -8.86 -4.30
C GLY A 770 17.18 -8.99 -5.66
N ILE A 771 17.84 -10.12 -5.93
CA ILE A 771 18.53 -10.38 -7.20
C ILE A 771 17.55 -10.31 -8.39
N ASP A 772 16.43 -11.04 -8.32
CA ASP A 772 15.43 -11.05 -9.38
C ASP A 772 14.84 -9.66 -9.62
N SER A 773 14.78 -8.80 -8.60
CA SER A 773 14.32 -7.41 -8.78
C SER A 773 15.22 -6.60 -9.70
N LEU A 774 16.53 -6.83 -9.68
CA LEU A 774 17.46 -6.19 -10.61
C LEU A 774 17.45 -6.89 -11.97
N VAL A 775 17.40 -8.22 -11.99
CA VAL A 775 17.36 -9.03 -13.22
C VAL A 775 16.11 -8.69 -14.03
N ARG A 776 14.94 -8.65 -13.40
CA ARG A 776 13.67 -8.37 -14.07
C ARG A 776 13.65 -6.97 -14.67
N ASP A 777 14.21 -5.98 -13.97
CA ASP A 777 14.26 -4.60 -14.44
C ASP A 777 15.13 -4.50 -15.70
N TYR A 778 16.30 -5.13 -15.67
CA TYR A 778 17.19 -5.23 -16.83
C TYR A 778 16.51 -5.92 -18.03
N GLU A 779 15.70 -6.96 -17.78
CA GLU A 779 14.94 -7.68 -18.81
C GLU A 779 13.66 -6.94 -19.27
N GLY A 780 13.30 -5.81 -18.64
CA GLY A 780 12.09 -5.05 -18.94
C GLY A 780 10.80 -5.76 -18.51
N ARG A 781 10.87 -6.64 -17.51
CA ARG A 781 9.71 -7.29 -16.87
C ARG A 781 9.08 -6.34 -15.84
N ASN A 782 7.83 -6.59 -15.46
CA ASN A 782 7.16 -5.81 -14.43
C ASN A 782 7.88 -5.95 -13.09
N SER A 783 7.76 -4.94 -12.22
CA SER A 783 8.31 -4.93 -10.86
C SER A 783 7.97 -6.21 -10.05
N ILE A 784 8.75 -6.53 -9.01
CA ILE A 784 8.65 -7.82 -8.29
C ILE A 784 7.24 -8.11 -7.78
N PHE A 785 6.56 -7.10 -7.22
CA PHE A 785 5.21 -7.23 -6.67
C PHE A 785 4.10 -7.02 -7.71
N ASP A 786 4.40 -6.41 -8.87
CA ASP A 786 3.45 -6.30 -9.98
C ASP A 786 3.40 -7.63 -10.74
N CYS A 787 2.34 -8.40 -10.49
CA CYS A 787 2.10 -9.70 -11.07
C CYS A 787 1.20 -9.64 -12.30
N THR A 788 0.90 -8.46 -12.87
CA THR A 788 0.02 -8.35 -14.04
C THR A 788 0.61 -8.99 -15.30
N ASP A 789 1.92 -9.26 -15.31
CA ASP A 789 2.63 -10.01 -16.35
C ASP A 789 2.59 -11.55 -16.17
N VAL A 790 2.00 -12.05 -15.07
CA VAL A 790 1.84 -13.50 -14.82
C VAL A 790 0.90 -14.11 -15.86
N LYS A 791 1.44 -15.10 -16.60
CA LYS A 791 0.74 -15.83 -17.66
C LYS A 791 -0.12 -16.95 -17.06
N ASN A 792 -1.12 -17.41 -17.83
CA ASN A 792 -2.02 -18.50 -17.43
C ASN A 792 -2.65 -18.27 -16.05
N SER A 793 -3.28 -17.11 -15.85
CA SER A 793 -3.85 -16.70 -14.56
C SER A 793 -5.36 -16.86 -14.51
N THR A 794 -5.92 -17.27 -13.36
CA THR A 794 -7.38 -17.24 -13.12
C THR A 794 -7.91 -15.83 -12.84
N VAL A 795 -7.05 -14.87 -12.50
CA VAL A 795 -7.45 -13.49 -12.13
C VAL A 795 -8.15 -12.75 -13.28
N PRO A 796 -7.62 -12.70 -14.53
CA PRO A 796 -8.33 -12.09 -15.65
C PRO A 796 -9.66 -12.79 -15.95
N VAL A 797 -9.71 -14.12 -15.81
CA VAL A 797 -10.93 -14.89 -16.07
C VAL A 797 -12.02 -14.53 -15.06
N ASN A 798 -11.66 -14.47 -13.77
CA ASN A 798 -12.57 -14.02 -12.72
C ASN A 798 -13.04 -12.57 -12.94
N ASN A 799 -12.15 -11.67 -13.37
CA ASN A 799 -12.51 -10.27 -13.69
C ASN A 799 -13.55 -10.19 -14.82
N GLU A 800 -13.32 -10.93 -15.91
CA GLU A 800 -14.25 -10.95 -17.05
C GLU A 800 -15.60 -11.57 -16.69
N ILE A 801 -15.62 -12.66 -15.90
CA ILE A 801 -16.88 -13.24 -15.39
C ILE A 801 -17.59 -12.27 -14.43
N ALA A 802 -16.84 -11.60 -13.56
CA ALA A 802 -17.40 -10.60 -12.64
C ALA A 802 -18.05 -9.43 -13.41
N ALA A 803 -17.49 -9.02 -14.54
CA ALA A 803 -18.02 -7.95 -15.40
C ALA A 803 -19.28 -8.34 -16.21
N LEU A 804 -19.71 -9.61 -16.20
CA LEU A 804 -20.97 -10.02 -16.83
C LEU A 804 -22.18 -9.63 -15.97
N ASP A 805 -23.06 -8.80 -16.53
CA ASP A 805 -24.39 -8.49 -15.94
C ASP A 805 -25.43 -9.43 -16.56
N VAL A 806 -25.56 -10.63 -15.99
CA VAL A 806 -26.37 -11.74 -16.53
C VAL A 806 -27.82 -11.34 -16.79
N ASP A 807 -28.37 -10.43 -15.98
CA ASP A 807 -29.76 -10.01 -16.14
C ASP A 807 -29.98 -9.15 -17.38
N LYS A 808 -28.97 -8.37 -17.76
CA LYS A 808 -28.98 -7.49 -18.95
C LYS A 808 -28.51 -8.16 -20.23
N LEU A 809 -27.87 -9.33 -20.16
CA LEU A 809 -27.40 -10.05 -21.35
C LEU A 809 -28.56 -10.45 -22.25
N THR A 810 -28.32 -10.35 -23.56
CA THR A 810 -29.20 -10.76 -24.64
C THR A 810 -28.46 -11.64 -25.64
N SER A 811 -29.16 -12.28 -26.58
CA SER A 811 -28.50 -13.07 -27.64
C SER A 811 -27.52 -12.25 -28.51
N ALA A 812 -27.62 -10.91 -28.52
CA ALA A 812 -26.65 -10.05 -29.22
C ALA A 812 -25.29 -9.96 -28.51
N ASP A 813 -25.24 -10.30 -27.21
CA ASP A 813 -24.03 -10.28 -26.40
C ASP A 813 -23.26 -11.62 -26.46
N LYS A 814 -23.65 -12.53 -27.37
CA LYS A 814 -23.04 -13.87 -27.48
C LYS A 814 -21.53 -13.80 -27.68
N ASP A 815 -21.04 -12.95 -28.58
CA ASP A 815 -19.59 -12.81 -28.84
C ASP A 815 -18.82 -12.38 -27.58
N LYS A 816 -19.43 -11.56 -26.72
CA LYS A 816 -18.84 -11.15 -25.44
C LYS A 816 -18.73 -12.34 -24.50
N VAL A 817 -19.80 -13.11 -24.32
CA VAL A 817 -19.81 -14.29 -23.43
C VAL A 817 -18.89 -15.39 -23.95
N ASP A 818 -18.92 -15.69 -25.25
CA ASP A 818 -18.05 -16.68 -25.89
C ASP A 818 -16.55 -16.29 -25.73
N ALA A 819 -16.23 -14.99 -25.69
CA ALA A 819 -14.87 -14.54 -25.40
C ALA A 819 -14.44 -14.85 -23.96
N VAL A 820 -15.34 -14.68 -22.98
CA VAL A 820 -15.08 -15.05 -21.58
C VAL A 820 -14.99 -16.57 -21.42
N GLU A 821 -15.88 -17.32 -22.06
CA GLU A 821 -15.86 -18.79 -22.09
C GLU A 821 -14.51 -19.30 -22.65
N LYS A 822 -14.02 -18.70 -23.74
CA LYS A 822 -12.70 -19.06 -24.30
C LYS A 822 -11.55 -18.82 -23.33
N LEU A 823 -11.59 -17.75 -22.53
CA LEU A 823 -10.60 -17.49 -21.49
C LEU A 823 -10.67 -18.53 -20.38
N TYR A 824 -11.88 -18.88 -19.93
CA TYR A 824 -12.12 -19.94 -18.97
C TYR A 824 -11.64 -21.30 -19.49
N ASP A 825 -11.94 -21.63 -20.75
CA ASP A 825 -11.58 -22.90 -21.38
C ASP A 825 -10.07 -23.09 -21.53
N ALA A 826 -9.33 -22.00 -21.67
CA ALA A 826 -7.87 -22.00 -21.75
C ALA A 826 -7.18 -22.32 -20.41
N LEU A 827 -7.89 -22.24 -19.28
CA LEU A 827 -7.37 -22.62 -17.97
C LEU A 827 -7.11 -24.12 -17.86
N SER A 828 -6.16 -24.51 -17.01
CA SER A 828 -5.92 -25.92 -16.68
C SER A 828 -7.11 -26.52 -15.92
N ASP A 829 -7.24 -27.85 -15.93
CA ASP A 829 -8.28 -28.53 -15.14
C ASP A 829 -8.16 -28.21 -13.64
N ALA A 830 -6.94 -28.11 -13.11
CA ALA A 830 -6.70 -27.74 -11.72
C ALA A 830 -7.16 -26.31 -11.42
N GLN A 831 -6.91 -25.36 -12.34
CA GLN A 831 -7.37 -23.98 -12.21
C GLN A 831 -8.89 -23.89 -12.25
N LYS A 832 -9.55 -24.53 -13.23
CA LYS A 832 -11.02 -24.59 -13.31
C LYS A 832 -11.65 -25.17 -12.04
N LEU A 833 -11.06 -26.23 -11.47
CA LEU A 833 -11.53 -26.86 -10.23
C LEU A 833 -11.32 -26.00 -8.99
N SER A 834 -10.31 -25.13 -9.01
CA SER A 834 -10.00 -24.25 -7.89
C SER A 834 -10.96 -23.06 -7.79
N MET A 835 -11.57 -22.65 -8.92
CA MET A 835 -12.46 -21.49 -8.97
C MET A 835 -13.71 -21.66 -8.11
N LYS A 836 -14.22 -20.54 -7.59
CA LYS A 836 -15.50 -20.52 -6.85
C LYS A 836 -16.66 -21.00 -7.73
N GLN A 837 -17.49 -21.89 -7.15
CA GLN A 837 -18.64 -22.46 -7.86
C GLN A 837 -19.63 -21.37 -8.29
N GLU A 838 -19.85 -20.35 -7.47
CA GLU A 838 -20.70 -19.20 -7.80
C GLU A 838 -20.19 -18.42 -9.03
N THR A 839 -18.87 -18.33 -9.22
CA THR A 839 -18.28 -17.71 -10.40
C THR A 839 -18.54 -18.55 -11.65
N VAL A 840 -18.31 -19.86 -11.57
CA VAL A 840 -18.58 -20.79 -12.68
C VAL A 840 -20.07 -20.85 -13.02
N ASP A 841 -20.95 -20.84 -12.01
CA ASP A 841 -22.40 -20.80 -12.18
C ASP A 841 -22.85 -19.51 -12.87
N LYS A 842 -22.20 -18.38 -12.56
CA LYS A 842 -22.47 -17.10 -13.23
C LYS A 842 -22.13 -17.14 -14.71
N LEU A 843 -20.98 -17.71 -15.07
CA LEU A 843 -20.60 -17.91 -16.48
C LEU A 843 -21.62 -18.84 -17.19
N THR A 844 -21.96 -19.97 -16.56
CA THR A 844 -22.96 -20.92 -17.08
C THR A 844 -24.33 -20.24 -17.28
N ALA A 845 -24.74 -19.37 -16.35
CA ALA A 845 -25.98 -18.61 -16.47
C ALA A 845 -25.92 -17.59 -17.62
N ALA A 846 -24.77 -16.93 -17.83
CA ALA A 846 -24.54 -16.04 -18.96
C ALA A 846 -24.64 -16.79 -20.30
N GLU A 847 -23.97 -17.94 -20.45
CA GLU A 847 -24.03 -18.80 -21.63
C GLU A 847 -25.48 -19.20 -21.96
N LYS A 848 -26.22 -19.64 -20.94
CA LYS A 848 -27.63 -20.00 -21.09
C LYS A 848 -28.49 -18.82 -21.51
N LYS A 849 -28.19 -17.61 -21.04
CA LYS A 849 -28.93 -16.38 -21.35
C LYS A 849 -28.72 -15.93 -22.79
N VAL A 850 -27.50 -16.07 -23.33
CA VAL A 850 -27.18 -15.66 -24.71
C VAL A 850 -27.46 -16.75 -25.76
N SER A 851 -27.67 -18.00 -25.33
CA SER A 851 -28.04 -19.11 -26.21
C SER A 851 -29.39 -18.90 -26.89
N PRO A 852 -29.53 -19.18 -28.21
CA PRO A 852 -30.81 -19.07 -28.90
C PRO A 852 -31.84 -20.04 -28.30
N SER A 853 -33.07 -19.57 -28.12
CA SER A 853 -34.18 -20.39 -27.59
C SER A 853 -34.35 -21.68 -28.41
N GLN A 854 -34.41 -22.82 -27.73
CA GLN A 854 -34.52 -24.15 -28.33
C GLN A 854 -35.72 -24.22 -29.31
N THR A 855 -35.48 -24.62 -30.55
CA THR A 855 -36.52 -24.85 -31.55
C THR A 855 -37.43 -26.02 -31.09
N VAL A 856 -38.72 -25.77 -30.95
CA VAL A 856 -39.75 -26.77 -30.66
C VAL A 856 -40.25 -27.34 -31.98
N ASN A 857 -39.86 -28.57 -32.30
CA ASN A 857 -40.22 -29.22 -33.55
C ASN A 857 -41.69 -29.67 -33.56
N VAL A 858 -42.30 -29.69 -34.75
CA VAL A 858 -43.64 -30.26 -34.97
C VAL A 858 -43.62 -31.78 -34.82
N THR A 859 -44.49 -32.31 -33.96
CA THR A 859 -44.67 -33.76 -33.74
C THR A 859 -45.95 -34.30 -34.37
N GLY A 860 -46.90 -33.45 -34.75
CA GLY A 860 -48.13 -33.89 -35.39
C GLY A 860 -48.89 -32.78 -36.12
N VAL A 861 -49.65 -33.18 -37.14
CA VAL A 861 -50.65 -32.36 -37.82
C VAL A 861 -51.98 -33.11 -37.77
N SER A 862 -53.08 -32.44 -37.45
CA SER A 862 -54.43 -32.99 -37.50
C SER A 862 -55.34 -32.10 -38.33
N LEU A 863 -56.40 -32.67 -38.90
CA LEU A 863 -57.42 -31.95 -39.66
C LEU A 863 -58.76 -31.96 -38.90
N ASP A 864 -59.56 -30.91 -39.08
CA ASP A 864 -60.93 -30.84 -38.56
C ASP A 864 -61.85 -31.92 -39.12
N LYS A 865 -61.52 -32.45 -40.31
CA LYS A 865 -62.28 -33.51 -41.01
C LYS A 865 -61.35 -34.51 -41.66
N THR A 866 -61.75 -35.79 -41.62
CA THR A 866 -61.05 -36.90 -42.31
C THR A 866 -61.78 -37.38 -43.56
N SER A 867 -63.03 -36.95 -43.78
CA SER A 867 -63.75 -37.17 -45.03
C SER A 867 -64.84 -36.09 -45.27
N ALA A 868 -65.21 -35.89 -46.54
CA ALA A 868 -66.30 -35.01 -46.94
C ALA A 868 -66.95 -35.47 -48.27
N SER A 869 -68.22 -35.10 -48.49
CA SER A 869 -68.92 -35.30 -49.75
C SER A 869 -69.39 -33.95 -50.30
N LEU A 870 -69.10 -33.68 -51.57
CA LEU A 870 -69.35 -32.42 -52.26
C LEU A 870 -70.05 -32.68 -53.59
N THR A 871 -70.84 -31.72 -54.09
CA THR A 871 -71.33 -31.76 -55.46
C THR A 871 -70.33 -31.04 -56.37
N GLU A 872 -70.25 -31.43 -57.64
CA GLU A 872 -69.42 -30.73 -58.63
C GLU A 872 -69.73 -29.21 -58.65
N GLY A 873 -68.71 -28.40 -58.37
CA GLY A 873 -68.81 -26.95 -58.19
C GLY A 873 -68.81 -26.45 -56.73
N ASP A 874 -69.03 -27.32 -55.75
CA ASP A 874 -69.01 -26.95 -54.33
C ASP A 874 -67.57 -26.75 -53.80
N SER A 875 -67.44 -26.07 -52.65
CA SER A 875 -66.16 -25.92 -51.95
C SER A 875 -66.27 -26.18 -50.44
N LEU A 876 -65.17 -26.58 -49.82
CA LEU A 876 -65.04 -26.96 -48.41
C LEU A 876 -63.76 -26.37 -47.82
N GLN A 877 -63.84 -25.75 -46.65
CA GLN A 877 -62.66 -25.37 -45.88
C GLN A 877 -62.22 -26.54 -44.97
N LEU A 878 -60.95 -26.93 -45.08
CA LEU A 878 -60.27 -27.79 -44.10
C LEU A 878 -59.37 -26.91 -43.22
N THR A 879 -59.26 -27.26 -41.94
CA THR A 879 -58.41 -26.55 -40.96
C THR A 879 -57.40 -27.52 -40.39
N ALA A 880 -56.11 -27.19 -40.50
CA ALA A 880 -55.03 -27.97 -39.92
C ALA A 880 -54.61 -27.42 -38.55
N ALA A 881 -54.42 -28.30 -37.56
CA ALA A 881 -53.86 -27.97 -36.26
C ALA A 881 -52.50 -28.66 -36.09
N VAL A 882 -51.50 -27.89 -35.64
CA VAL A 882 -50.11 -28.35 -35.43
C VAL A 882 -49.87 -28.62 -33.94
N ALA A 883 -49.23 -29.74 -33.64
CA ALA A 883 -48.83 -30.14 -32.29
C ALA A 883 -47.30 -30.24 -32.16
N PRO A 884 -46.71 -29.82 -31.03
CA PRO A 884 -47.36 -29.06 -29.96
C PRO A 884 -47.72 -27.64 -30.42
N ASN A 885 -48.66 -26.98 -29.72
CA ASN A 885 -49.13 -25.64 -30.08
C ASN A 885 -48.07 -24.53 -29.98
N ASN A 886 -46.96 -24.80 -29.29
CA ASN A 886 -45.79 -23.93 -29.16
C ASN A 886 -44.64 -24.31 -30.12
N ALA A 887 -44.91 -25.09 -31.17
CA ALA A 887 -43.92 -25.38 -32.20
C ALA A 887 -43.36 -24.09 -32.82
N THR A 888 -42.06 -24.07 -33.09
CA THR A 888 -41.35 -22.87 -33.59
C THR A 888 -41.72 -22.53 -35.03
N ASN A 889 -42.07 -23.51 -35.86
CA ASN A 889 -42.60 -23.32 -37.21
C ASN A 889 -43.92 -24.09 -37.38
N THR A 890 -45.04 -23.37 -37.55
CA THR A 890 -46.40 -23.95 -37.62
C THR A 890 -46.99 -23.97 -39.03
N LYS A 891 -46.18 -23.75 -40.07
CA LYS A 891 -46.65 -23.75 -41.46
C LYS A 891 -46.99 -25.16 -41.96
N VAL A 892 -48.03 -25.24 -42.80
CA VAL A 892 -48.58 -26.49 -43.35
C VAL A 892 -48.74 -26.37 -44.87
N ASP A 893 -48.19 -27.33 -45.61
CA ASP A 893 -48.33 -27.47 -47.05
C ASP A 893 -49.54 -28.36 -47.39
N TRP A 894 -50.29 -27.98 -48.43
CA TRP A 894 -51.49 -28.69 -48.88
C TRP A 894 -51.32 -29.33 -50.26
N SER A 895 -51.87 -30.51 -50.45
CA SER A 895 -51.87 -31.21 -51.74
C SER A 895 -53.12 -32.06 -51.94
N SER A 896 -53.46 -32.34 -53.20
CA SER A 896 -54.54 -33.26 -53.59
C SER A 896 -53.98 -34.42 -54.40
N SER A 897 -54.49 -35.63 -54.17
CA SER A 897 -54.12 -36.83 -54.94
C SER A 897 -54.61 -36.78 -56.39
N ASP A 898 -55.71 -36.06 -56.67
CA ASP A 898 -56.25 -35.86 -58.01
C ASP A 898 -56.95 -34.50 -58.12
N LYS A 899 -56.22 -33.52 -58.67
CA LYS A 899 -56.72 -32.15 -58.87
C LYS A 899 -57.86 -32.07 -59.89
N THR A 900 -58.08 -33.10 -60.70
CA THR A 900 -59.18 -33.16 -61.67
C THR A 900 -60.52 -33.57 -61.02
N VAL A 901 -60.46 -34.13 -59.80
CA VAL A 901 -61.62 -34.50 -58.98
C VAL A 901 -61.85 -33.46 -57.88
N ALA A 902 -60.81 -33.11 -57.12
CA ALA A 902 -60.87 -32.02 -56.14
C ALA A 902 -59.51 -31.30 -56.01
N SER A 903 -59.50 -29.97 -56.06
CA SER A 903 -58.29 -29.14 -55.89
C SER A 903 -58.27 -28.47 -54.52
N VAL A 904 -57.09 -28.28 -53.91
CA VAL A 904 -56.91 -27.55 -52.64
C VAL A 904 -55.95 -26.37 -52.83
N ASP A 905 -56.21 -25.23 -52.19
CA ASP A 905 -55.31 -24.07 -52.18
C ASP A 905 -54.35 -24.07 -50.96
N GLU A 906 -53.47 -23.08 -50.89
CA GLU A 906 -52.48 -22.92 -49.81
C GLU A 906 -53.09 -22.71 -48.42
N ASN A 907 -54.38 -22.34 -48.34
CA ASN A 907 -55.10 -22.11 -47.10
C ASN A 907 -56.00 -23.29 -46.70
N GLY A 908 -55.93 -24.42 -47.41
CA GLY A 908 -56.73 -25.61 -47.13
C GLY A 908 -58.18 -25.56 -47.66
N LYS A 909 -58.49 -24.64 -48.59
CA LYS A 909 -59.80 -24.59 -49.24
C LYS A 909 -59.85 -25.58 -50.40
N VAL A 910 -60.72 -26.57 -50.29
CA VAL A 910 -60.96 -27.62 -51.29
C VAL A 910 -62.10 -27.24 -52.22
N THR A 911 -61.96 -27.44 -53.52
CA THR A 911 -62.98 -27.20 -54.55
C THR A 911 -63.25 -28.49 -55.32
N ALA A 912 -64.53 -28.88 -55.45
CA ALA A 912 -64.97 -30.08 -56.16
C ALA A 912 -65.07 -29.82 -57.67
N VAL A 913 -64.29 -30.56 -58.46
CA VAL A 913 -64.10 -30.31 -59.90
C VAL A 913 -64.88 -31.28 -60.76
N LYS A 914 -64.92 -32.56 -60.40
CA LYS A 914 -65.60 -33.61 -61.17
C LYS A 914 -65.98 -34.77 -60.27
N ALA A 915 -67.09 -35.44 -60.58
CA ALA A 915 -67.49 -36.68 -59.89
C ALA A 915 -66.34 -37.70 -59.78
N GLY A 916 -66.06 -38.17 -58.56
CA GLY A 916 -64.92 -39.03 -58.24
C GLY A 916 -64.52 -38.93 -56.76
N THR A 917 -63.39 -39.52 -56.37
CA THR A 917 -62.84 -39.40 -55.01
C THR A 917 -61.38 -38.95 -55.06
N ALA A 918 -61.00 -37.96 -54.25
CA ALA A 918 -59.63 -37.46 -54.09
C ALA A 918 -59.26 -37.28 -52.61
N THR A 919 -57.99 -37.54 -52.27
CA THR A 919 -57.47 -37.35 -50.91
C THR A 919 -56.68 -36.05 -50.83
N ILE A 920 -57.08 -35.18 -49.90
CA ILE A 920 -56.39 -33.94 -49.57
C ILE A 920 -55.42 -34.20 -48.41
N THR A 921 -54.15 -33.85 -48.56
CA THR A 921 -53.10 -34.05 -47.55
C THR A 921 -52.56 -32.71 -47.07
N ALA A 922 -52.54 -32.51 -45.76
CA ALA A 922 -51.88 -31.42 -45.06
C ALA A 922 -50.59 -31.96 -44.40
N VAL A 923 -49.43 -31.36 -44.67
CA VAL A 923 -48.13 -31.79 -44.13
C VAL A 923 -47.37 -30.61 -43.54
N SER A 924 -46.71 -30.80 -42.40
CA SER A 924 -45.89 -29.74 -41.81
C SER A 924 -44.67 -29.42 -42.68
N GLU A 925 -44.30 -28.14 -42.75
CA GLU A 925 -43.04 -27.73 -43.40
C GLU A 925 -41.82 -28.16 -42.57
N ASP A 926 -41.95 -28.09 -41.24
CA ASP A 926 -40.92 -28.39 -40.24
C ASP A 926 -40.65 -29.90 -40.08
N ASN A 927 -41.68 -30.73 -40.22
CA ASN A 927 -41.58 -32.18 -40.14
C ASN A 927 -42.47 -32.87 -41.17
N LYS A 928 -41.85 -33.39 -42.24
CA LYS A 928 -42.57 -34.01 -43.36
C LYS A 928 -43.27 -35.34 -43.00
N ASP A 929 -42.94 -35.95 -41.87
CA ASP A 929 -43.64 -37.14 -41.36
C ASP A 929 -44.94 -36.79 -40.62
N ALA A 930 -45.08 -35.55 -40.14
CA ALA A 930 -46.29 -35.04 -39.50
C ALA A 930 -47.30 -34.59 -40.58
N LYS A 931 -48.27 -35.45 -40.89
CA LYS A 931 -49.31 -35.21 -41.91
C LYS A 931 -50.68 -35.72 -41.49
N ALA A 932 -51.71 -35.10 -42.03
CA ALA A 932 -53.09 -35.55 -41.91
C ALA A 932 -53.79 -35.51 -43.27
N GLN A 933 -54.81 -36.36 -43.43
CA GLN A 933 -55.49 -36.57 -44.70
C GLN A 933 -57.01 -36.49 -44.56
N CYS A 934 -57.66 -35.97 -45.60
CA CYS A 934 -59.11 -35.91 -45.73
C CYS A 934 -59.54 -36.46 -47.09
N THR A 935 -60.46 -37.43 -47.09
CA THR A 935 -60.98 -38.04 -48.33
C THR A 935 -62.23 -37.30 -48.81
N VAL A 936 -62.19 -36.71 -50.00
CA VAL A 936 -63.27 -35.92 -50.58
C VAL A 936 -63.92 -36.69 -51.73
N THR A 937 -65.22 -36.95 -51.63
CA THR A 937 -66.03 -37.60 -52.65
C THR A 937 -66.93 -36.59 -53.35
N VAL A 938 -66.88 -36.52 -54.68
CA VAL A 938 -67.63 -35.58 -55.50
C VAL A 938 -68.76 -36.30 -56.27
N THR A 939 -69.97 -35.75 -56.27
CA THR A 939 -71.13 -36.24 -57.05
C THR A 939 -71.50 -35.29 -58.20
N GLY A 940 -71.91 -35.82 -59.37
CA GLY A 940 -72.16 -35.04 -60.59
C GLY A 940 -73.53 -34.34 -60.65
N ASN A 941 -73.63 -33.24 -61.41
CA ASN A 941 -74.84 -32.43 -61.60
C ASN A 941 -75.52 -32.72 -62.96
N ASN A 942 -76.76 -33.26 -62.97
CA ASN A 942 -77.56 -33.49 -64.19
C ASN A 942 -78.79 -32.56 -64.25
N THR A 943 -78.65 -31.37 -64.83
CA THR A 943 -79.78 -30.45 -65.13
C THR A 943 -79.94 -30.27 -66.66
N PRO A 944 -81.15 -30.42 -67.25
CA PRO A 944 -81.36 -30.28 -68.69
C PRO A 944 -81.09 -28.86 -69.21
N LYS A 945 -80.47 -28.74 -70.39
CA LYS A 945 -80.18 -27.46 -71.06
C LYS A 945 -81.42 -26.86 -71.75
N PRO A 946 -81.56 -25.51 -71.76
CA PRO A 946 -82.77 -24.81 -72.20
C PRO A 946 -83.11 -24.93 -73.70
N ILE A 947 -82.11 -25.19 -74.56
CA ILE A 947 -82.28 -25.44 -75.99
C ILE A 947 -81.90 -26.89 -76.27
N GLN A 948 -82.81 -27.63 -76.91
CA GLN A 948 -82.56 -28.99 -77.35
C GLN A 948 -82.24 -28.96 -78.84
N ILE A 949 -81.08 -29.51 -79.23
CA ILE A 949 -80.68 -29.58 -80.63
C ILE A 949 -80.69 -31.01 -81.14
N THR A 950 -81.16 -31.18 -82.38
CA THR A 950 -81.15 -32.46 -83.10
C THR A 950 -80.41 -32.28 -84.42
N ASN A 951 -79.49 -33.20 -84.73
CA ASN A 951 -78.75 -33.17 -86.00
C ASN A 951 -79.68 -33.48 -87.18
N LEU A 952 -79.78 -32.56 -88.14
CA LEU A 952 -80.51 -32.72 -89.41
C LEU A 952 -79.58 -32.74 -90.63
N THR A 953 -78.27 -32.85 -90.41
CA THR A 953 -77.29 -32.90 -91.48
C THR A 953 -77.53 -34.13 -92.36
N LYS A 954 -77.75 -33.92 -93.66
CA LYS A 954 -78.09 -35.00 -94.60
C LYS A 954 -76.91 -35.89 -94.94
N ASP A 955 -75.71 -35.31 -94.98
CA ASP A 955 -74.49 -36.03 -95.25
C ASP A 955 -74.06 -36.78 -93.99
N SER A 956 -73.86 -38.09 -94.12
CA SER A 956 -73.39 -38.93 -93.00
C SER A 956 -71.97 -38.59 -92.57
N SER A 957 -71.21 -37.90 -93.42
CA SER A 957 -69.87 -37.37 -93.15
C SER A 957 -69.41 -36.44 -94.27
N PHE A 958 -68.62 -35.42 -93.96
CA PHE A 958 -68.05 -34.50 -94.95
C PHE A 958 -66.63 -34.89 -95.37
N LYS A 959 -66.30 -34.68 -96.65
CA LYS A 959 -64.92 -34.86 -97.16
C LYS A 959 -64.10 -33.59 -96.97
N LEU A 960 -62.80 -33.77 -96.75
CA LEU A 960 -61.84 -32.67 -96.74
C LEU A 960 -61.82 -31.97 -98.10
N GLY A 961 -61.65 -30.64 -98.09
CA GLY A 961 -61.72 -29.80 -99.29
C GLY A 961 -63.13 -29.43 -99.77
N ASP A 962 -64.20 -30.07 -99.29
CA ASP A 962 -65.59 -29.73 -99.62
C ASP A 962 -66.23 -28.75 -98.61
N ASP A 963 -67.39 -28.20 -98.98
CA ASP A 963 -68.19 -27.35 -98.10
C ASP A 963 -69.05 -28.24 -97.17
N ALA A 964 -68.80 -28.18 -95.86
CA ALA A 964 -69.59 -28.87 -94.86
C ALA A 964 -70.83 -28.06 -94.48
N LYS A 965 -72.00 -28.50 -94.96
CA LYS A 965 -73.30 -27.91 -94.64
C LYS A 965 -73.96 -28.62 -93.46
N VAL A 966 -73.74 -28.11 -92.26
CA VAL A 966 -74.34 -28.65 -91.03
C VAL A 966 -75.69 -28.00 -90.78
N SER A 967 -76.72 -28.81 -90.61
CA SER A 967 -78.07 -28.35 -90.26
C SER A 967 -78.50 -28.98 -88.96
N VAL A 968 -79.02 -28.19 -88.03
CA VAL A 968 -79.61 -28.69 -86.78
C VAL A 968 -81.03 -28.13 -86.61
N LYS A 969 -81.92 -28.94 -86.05
CA LYS A 969 -83.19 -28.47 -85.51
C LYS A 969 -82.91 -27.99 -84.09
N ALA A 970 -83.16 -26.72 -83.81
CA ALA A 970 -83.11 -26.19 -82.46
C ALA A 970 -84.54 -25.99 -81.95
N GLU A 971 -84.83 -26.56 -80.78
CA GLU A 971 -86.11 -26.47 -80.08
C GLU A 971 -85.93 -25.65 -78.80
N ASN A 972 -86.64 -24.54 -78.69
CA ASN A 972 -86.52 -23.64 -77.56
C ASN A 972 -87.49 -24.04 -76.44
N ASN A 973 -86.95 -24.60 -75.35
CA ASN A 973 -87.69 -25.00 -74.16
C ASN A 973 -87.36 -24.10 -72.95
N SER A 974 -86.81 -22.91 -73.19
CA SER A 974 -86.26 -22.03 -72.15
C SER A 974 -87.31 -21.25 -71.35
N GLY A 975 -88.58 -21.24 -71.79
CA GLY A 975 -89.66 -20.45 -71.20
C GLY A 975 -89.77 -19.02 -71.76
N LYS A 976 -88.89 -18.59 -72.67
CA LYS A 976 -88.88 -17.25 -73.28
C LYS A 976 -88.36 -17.28 -74.72
N ASP A 977 -88.71 -16.27 -75.52
CA ASP A 977 -88.10 -16.09 -76.85
C ASP A 977 -86.60 -15.88 -76.67
N GLN A 978 -85.81 -16.58 -77.47
CA GLN A 978 -84.37 -16.65 -77.30
C GLN A 978 -83.67 -16.34 -78.63
N ASP A 979 -82.75 -15.39 -78.60
CA ASP A 979 -81.79 -15.21 -79.68
C ASP A 979 -80.79 -16.36 -79.60
N GLU A 980 -80.72 -17.15 -80.67
CA GLU A 980 -79.88 -18.33 -80.75
C GLU A 980 -78.77 -18.11 -81.79
N SER A 981 -77.53 -18.35 -81.37
CA SER A 981 -76.37 -18.41 -82.25
C SER A 981 -75.98 -19.88 -82.42
N LEU A 982 -76.34 -20.49 -83.55
CA LEU A 982 -75.79 -21.80 -83.93
C LEU A 982 -74.32 -21.61 -84.24
N ILE A 983 -73.47 -22.32 -83.51
CA ILE A 983 -72.04 -22.40 -83.75
C ILE A 983 -71.73 -23.76 -84.35
N VAL A 984 -71.11 -23.76 -85.53
CA VAL A 984 -70.47 -24.94 -86.12
C VAL A 984 -68.97 -24.71 -86.05
N ALA A 985 -68.29 -25.43 -85.15
CA ALA A 985 -66.89 -25.24 -84.81
C ALA A 985 -66.02 -26.42 -85.28
N LEU A 986 -64.86 -26.10 -85.83
CA LEU A 986 -63.84 -27.04 -86.30
C LEU A 986 -62.71 -27.13 -85.29
N TYR A 987 -62.33 -28.35 -84.94
CA TYR A 987 -61.22 -28.68 -84.06
C TYR A 987 -60.25 -29.61 -84.77
N ASP A 988 -58.95 -29.51 -84.47
CA ASP A 988 -57.96 -30.49 -84.92
C ASP A 988 -58.00 -31.79 -84.08
N GLU A 989 -57.14 -32.74 -84.42
CA GLU A 989 -57.00 -34.04 -83.73
C GLU A 989 -56.69 -33.88 -82.22
N GLY A 990 -55.94 -32.84 -81.85
CA GLY A 990 -55.58 -32.52 -80.46
C GLY A 990 -56.69 -31.83 -79.67
N GLY A 991 -57.84 -31.55 -80.30
CA GLY A 991 -58.96 -30.83 -79.68
C GLY A 991 -58.76 -29.31 -79.63
N LYS A 992 -57.78 -28.76 -80.37
CA LYS A 992 -57.59 -27.31 -80.45
C LYS A 992 -58.60 -26.72 -81.43
N PHE A 993 -59.26 -25.65 -81.00
CA PHE A 993 -60.17 -24.89 -81.83
C PHE A 993 -59.45 -24.25 -83.01
N ILE A 994 -59.99 -24.42 -84.22
CA ILE A 994 -59.40 -23.94 -85.48
C ILE A 994 -60.22 -22.80 -86.08
N ASN A 995 -61.52 -23.03 -86.30
CA ASN A 995 -62.40 -22.05 -86.93
C ASN A 995 -63.86 -22.33 -86.58
N TYR A 996 -64.75 -21.38 -86.82
CA TYR A 996 -66.19 -21.56 -86.67
C TYR A 996 -66.97 -20.79 -87.73
N VAL A 997 -68.21 -21.23 -87.96
CA VAL A 997 -69.23 -20.42 -88.64
C VAL A 997 -70.43 -20.27 -87.72
N CYS A 998 -71.07 -19.12 -87.79
CA CYS A 998 -72.20 -18.79 -86.93
C CYS A 998 -73.42 -18.38 -87.76
N GLY A 999 -74.57 -18.96 -87.45
CA GLY A 999 -75.88 -18.55 -87.95
C GLY A 999 -76.73 -18.06 -86.78
N LYS A 1000 -77.26 -16.84 -86.86
CA LYS A 1000 -78.11 -16.26 -85.82
C LYS A 1000 -79.58 -16.31 -86.22
N GLN A 1001 -80.44 -16.72 -85.30
CA GLN A 1001 -81.89 -16.64 -85.47
C GLN A 1001 -82.58 -16.55 -84.10
N THR A 1002 -83.64 -15.76 -84.00
CA THR A 1002 -84.53 -15.77 -82.83
C THR A 1002 -85.54 -16.91 -82.95
N ILE A 1003 -85.61 -17.79 -81.97
CA ILE A 1003 -86.62 -18.86 -81.88
C ILE A 1003 -87.55 -18.55 -80.70
N LYS A 1004 -88.86 -18.52 -80.97
CA LYS A 1004 -89.86 -18.29 -79.93
C LYS A 1004 -89.93 -19.46 -78.97
N ASN A 1005 -90.33 -19.19 -77.72
CA ASN A 1005 -90.50 -20.27 -76.74
C ASN A 1005 -91.53 -21.30 -77.23
N GLY A 1006 -91.17 -22.59 -77.17
CA GLY A 1006 -92.00 -23.71 -77.63
C GLY A 1006 -91.99 -23.94 -79.14
N ASP A 1007 -91.34 -23.07 -79.92
CA ASP A 1007 -91.15 -23.25 -81.36
C ASP A 1007 -89.81 -23.95 -81.66
N SER A 1008 -89.64 -24.34 -82.92
CA SER A 1008 -88.39 -24.86 -83.44
C SER A 1008 -88.01 -24.23 -84.76
N SER A 1009 -86.72 -24.09 -85.01
CA SER A 1009 -86.18 -23.64 -86.30
C SER A 1009 -85.05 -24.55 -86.77
N ILE A 1010 -84.83 -24.55 -88.08
CA ILE A 1010 -83.68 -25.23 -88.68
C ILE A 1010 -82.58 -24.18 -88.87
N LEU A 1011 -81.49 -24.36 -88.14
CA LEU A 1011 -80.31 -23.52 -88.22
C LEU A 1011 -79.28 -24.24 -89.11
N THR A 1012 -78.61 -23.52 -90.00
CA THR A 1012 -77.63 -24.08 -90.92
C THR A 1012 -76.35 -23.25 -90.94
N GLY A 1013 -75.22 -23.91 -90.69
CA GLY A 1013 -73.88 -23.36 -90.89
C GLY A 1013 -73.20 -24.07 -92.05
N ILE A 1014 -72.53 -23.31 -92.92
CA ILE A 1014 -71.73 -23.86 -94.03
C ILE A 1014 -70.28 -23.46 -93.80
N MET A 1015 -69.38 -24.43 -93.70
CA MET A 1015 -67.97 -24.22 -93.47
C MET A 1015 -67.13 -24.93 -94.54
N LYS A 1016 -66.16 -24.24 -95.12
CA LYS A 1016 -65.15 -24.88 -95.98
C LYS A 1016 -64.21 -25.72 -95.11
N LEU A 1017 -64.12 -27.02 -95.37
CA LEU A 1017 -63.16 -27.87 -94.66
C LEU A 1017 -61.75 -27.74 -95.28
N PRO A 1018 -60.68 -27.79 -94.47
CA PRO A 1018 -59.31 -27.84 -94.98
C PRO A 1018 -59.08 -29.03 -95.92
N GLU A 1019 -58.11 -28.93 -96.84
CA GLU A 1019 -57.82 -29.96 -97.86
C GLU A 1019 -57.14 -31.22 -97.26
N GLU A 1020 -56.38 -31.06 -96.18
CA GLU A 1020 -55.63 -32.13 -95.51
C GLU A 1020 -55.73 -32.02 -93.99
N GLY A 1021 -55.72 -33.15 -93.27
CA GLY A 1021 -55.70 -33.21 -91.80
C GLY A 1021 -56.75 -34.13 -91.20
N ILE A 1022 -56.76 -34.26 -89.86
CA ILE A 1022 -57.81 -34.96 -89.11
C ILE A 1022 -58.52 -33.90 -88.27
N TYR A 1023 -59.84 -33.78 -88.48
CA TYR A 1023 -60.65 -32.75 -87.83
C TYR A 1023 -61.92 -33.31 -87.22
N LYS A 1024 -62.41 -32.62 -86.20
CA LYS A 1024 -63.72 -32.86 -85.59
C LYS A 1024 -64.57 -31.61 -85.77
N LEU A 1025 -65.78 -31.79 -86.26
CA LEU A 1025 -66.75 -30.70 -86.39
C LEU A 1025 -67.78 -30.84 -85.27
N LYS A 1026 -68.11 -29.75 -84.59
CA LYS A 1026 -69.08 -29.73 -83.49
C LYS A 1026 -70.13 -28.66 -83.71
N ALA A 1027 -71.38 -28.97 -83.39
CA ALA A 1027 -72.50 -28.04 -83.46
C ALA A 1027 -73.13 -27.84 -82.08
N PHE A 1028 -73.33 -26.59 -81.67
CA PHE A 1028 -74.00 -26.23 -80.42
C PHE A 1028 -74.60 -24.82 -80.50
N VAL A 1029 -75.48 -24.48 -79.56
CA VAL A 1029 -76.18 -23.19 -79.52
C VAL A 1029 -75.74 -22.38 -78.31
N TRP A 1030 -75.37 -21.13 -78.57
CA TRP A 1030 -75.09 -20.10 -77.56
C TRP A 1030 -76.13 -18.99 -77.60
N ASP A 1031 -76.28 -18.29 -76.48
CA ASP A 1031 -77.11 -17.08 -76.39
C ASP A 1031 -76.56 -15.94 -77.25
N SER A 1032 -75.23 -15.76 -77.25
CA SER A 1032 -74.53 -14.86 -78.15
C SER A 1032 -73.05 -15.23 -78.27
N LEU A 1033 -72.36 -14.65 -79.27
CA LEU A 1033 -70.90 -14.76 -79.39
C LEU A 1033 -70.14 -13.94 -78.33
N GLU A 1034 -70.81 -12.97 -77.67
CA GLU A 1034 -70.18 -12.11 -76.67
C GLU A 1034 -70.18 -12.77 -75.30
N SER A 1035 -71.32 -13.35 -74.92
CA SER A 1035 -71.52 -14.02 -73.62
C SER A 1035 -71.12 -15.49 -73.63
N MET A 1036 -71.16 -16.16 -74.80
CA MET A 1036 -70.76 -17.56 -74.98
C MET A 1036 -71.43 -18.54 -74.02
N ASN A 1037 -72.66 -18.26 -73.55
CA ASN A 1037 -73.31 -19.14 -72.59
C ASN A 1037 -73.91 -20.36 -73.33
N PRO A 1038 -73.55 -21.60 -72.92
CA PRO A 1038 -74.06 -22.81 -73.55
C PRO A 1038 -75.54 -23.03 -73.25
N LEU A 1039 -76.36 -22.88 -74.28
CA LEU A 1039 -77.80 -23.08 -74.22
C LEU A 1039 -78.23 -24.49 -74.62
N SER A 1040 -77.40 -25.22 -75.37
CA SER A 1040 -77.62 -26.61 -75.74
C SER A 1040 -76.46 -27.50 -75.37
N ASP A 1041 -76.69 -28.81 -75.41
CA ASP A 1041 -75.60 -29.78 -75.48
C ASP A 1041 -74.87 -29.69 -76.82
N ILE A 1042 -73.67 -30.30 -76.89
CA ILE A 1042 -72.83 -30.30 -78.08
C ILE A 1042 -73.09 -31.56 -78.91
N ILE A 1043 -73.29 -31.41 -80.20
CA ILE A 1043 -73.37 -32.52 -81.17
C ILE A 1043 -72.05 -32.61 -81.94
N ASP A 1044 -71.44 -33.80 -81.95
CA ASP A 1044 -70.33 -34.10 -82.85
C ASP A 1044 -70.84 -34.46 -84.25
N ILE A 1045 -70.26 -33.84 -85.28
CA ILE A 1045 -70.58 -34.06 -86.69
C ILE A 1045 -69.40 -34.81 -87.36
N PRO A 1046 -69.62 -36.01 -87.93
CA PRO A 1046 -68.55 -36.79 -88.54
C PRO A 1046 -67.89 -36.11 -89.74
N VAL A 1047 -66.56 -36.19 -89.82
CA VAL A 1047 -65.75 -35.77 -90.98
C VAL A 1047 -64.92 -36.97 -91.44
N GLN A 1048 -64.88 -37.26 -92.75
CA GLN A 1048 -64.07 -38.32 -93.34
C GLN A 1048 -62.60 -37.90 -93.37
N SER A 1049 -61.72 -38.70 -92.77
CA SER A 1049 -60.28 -38.55 -92.95
C SER A 1049 -59.85 -39.14 -94.28
N ASN A 1050 -59.01 -38.44 -95.06
CA ASN A 1050 -58.36 -38.98 -96.26
C ASN A 1050 -57.11 -39.82 -95.92
N LYS A 1051 -57.22 -40.70 -94.91
CA LYS A 1051 -56.23 -41.74 -94.64
C LYS A 1051 -56.91 -43.09 -94.51
#